data_AF-A0A7T6VHB0-F1
#
_entry.id   AF-A0A7T6VHB0-F1
#
_cell.length_a   1.000
_cell.length_b   1.000
_cell.length_c   1.000
_cell.angle_alpha   90.00
_cell.angle_beta   90.00
_cell.angle_gamma   90.00
#
_symmetry.space_group_name_H-M   'P 1'
#
loop_
_entity.id
_entity.type
_entity.pdbx_description
1 polymer ?
#
loop_
_entity_poly.entity_id
_entity_poly.type
_entity_poly.pdbx_seq_one_letter_code
_entity_poly.pdbx_strand_id
1 'polypeptide(L)'
;MNTEIDATRPALGAAGLLGRLRLLLRTGPAGGRAGPLSRLAIDGLPDAWTPLEAGGLYAVYAAAGTPACDALVWESARQSRTRDVTVVLARDAARVAARMQACGFAGGAHPAGWPRNLNVLAMPPATGPADGDAATEPDAPRRAAPGPFARLTGGLRAMKRYGFRARSVYFIEGAQRWLSWDDPSALAEEGHALADWCRTHRIALVLLLDPEIARADADSTTDDPPLVRDAGRAPRGEFHGVCSGVAQLQRTHGELLWVVDFWRAGDMLAAGEVRPLRFAPSGRLAAIADGDATEPARRMKLATDEDRVVVSRAILDDASRVPADWEIVDDNAAVVTACAHAQAATAVLAFRSHAQLEALCAAVHALRRQCGGALKIAIVERDEVLRQQFEMLLLSVGANRVVARDLPMSRLQAAVHALRGQLYARPVAPDYRAALAAALGDSVLGYLPVGAFCLRIRAVLDRGAVLSLPHTLAKIALLPGVSHVDALRRCRPRRAGDVVTADAGHLYVFLFACEPADASDALARIFDVPVDTLSDRVVCLGHESIDKELDALKTENRRAPIADYSDLFAVARPAAAPQVPAGRAGEVARRAEPGGASDMPGAADRPIDAARPLARADADAVPAADAPAQVSVFPAARARGAIRSAMPLRKPEGA
;
A
#
# COMPACT_ATOMS: atom_id res chain seq x y z
N MET A 1 34.97 -48.82 0.82
CA MET A 1 35.09 -49.40 2.17
C MET A 1 33.68 -49.46 2.73
N ASN A 2 32.94 -50.54 2.50
CA ASN A 2 32.88 -51.77 3.31
C ASN A 2 32.57 -51.43 4.78
N THR A 3 31.59 -51.98 5.50
CA THR A 3 30.62 -53.08 5.31
C THR A 3 29.73 -53.05 6.57
N GLU A 4 28.41 -53.16 6.39
CA GLU A 4 27.47 -54.10 7.05
C GLU A 4 27.76 -54.78 8.42
N ILE A 5 26.68 -54.92 9.22
CA ILE A 5 26.20 -56.11 9.99
C ILE A 5 26.17 -56.10 11.55
N ASP A 6 24.98 -56.52 12.04
CA ASP A 6 24.53 -57.18 13.29
C ASP A 6 24.65 -56.50 14.66
N ALA A 7 23.56 -56.29 15.40
CA ALA A 7 22.56 -57.20 16.02
C ALA A 7 22.97 -57.65 17.44
N THR A 8 22.09 -57.38 18.42
CA THR A 8 21.74 -58.26 19.56
C THR A 8 20.82 -57.53 20.56
N ARG A 9 19.63 -58.12 20.82
CA ARG A 9 18.93 -57.99 22.12
C ARG A 9 19.56 -59.01 23.08
N PRO A 10 19.54 -58.77 24.40
CA PRO A 10 18.62 -59.57 25.22
C PRO A 10 18.02 -58.88 26.48
N ALA A 11 16.81 -59.38 26.80
CA ALA A 11 16.18 -59.70 28.09
C ALA A 11 16.36 -58.86 29.38
N LEU A 12 15.19 -58.61 29.98
CA LEU A 12 14.93 -58.24 31.38
C LEU A 12 15.46 -59.27 32.39
N GLY A 13 16.06 -58.80 33.47
CA GLY A 13 16.35 -59.57 34.68
C GLY A 13 16.37 -58.66 35.91
N ALA A 14 15.46 -58.92 36.85
CA ALA A 14 15.25 -58.14 38.06
C ALA A 14 16.26 -58.47 39.18
N ALA A 15 16.99 -57.47 39.66
CA ALA A 15 17.64 -57.39 40.97
C ALA A 15 18.09 -55.93 41.18
N GLY A 16 17.97 -55.24 42.31
CA GLY A 16 17.25 -55.45 43.55
C GLY A 16 17.07 -54.05 44.18
N LEU A 17 15.98 -53.87 44.94
CA LEU A 17 15.43 -52.59 45.38
C LEU A 17 16.31 -51.76 46.34
N LEU A 18 17.47 -52.27 46.76
CA LEU A 18 18.31 -51.66 47.81
C LEU A 18 19.63 -51.06 47.30
N GLY A 19 20.04 -51.33 46.06
CA GLY A 19 21.17 -50.64 45.41
C GLY A 19 20.79 -49.27 44.82
N ARG A 20 19.51 -49.05 44.51
CA ARG A 20 19.00 -47.79 43.94
C ARG A 20 18.80 -46.68 44.97
N LEU A 21 18.78 -46.98 46.27
CA LEU A 21 18.54 -46.00 47.32
C LEU A 21 19.79 -45.25 47.82
N ARG A 22 21.00 -45.72 47.46
CA ARG A 22 22.27 -45.06 47.83
C ARG A 22 22.94 -44.26 46.71
N LEU A 23 22.47 -44.36 45.46
CA LEU A 23 22.88 -43.45 44.37
C LEU A 23 21.95 -42.23 44.22
N LEU A 24 20.82 -42.20 44.94
CA LEU A 24 19.81 -41.14 44.88
C LEU A 24 19.99 -40.01 45.90
N LEU A 25 21.10 -39.98 46.65
CA LEU A 25 21.33 -39.00 47.72
C LEU A 25 22.61 -38.17 47.62
N ARG A 26 23.42 -38.31 46.56
CA ARG A 26 24.60 -37.47 46.35
C ARG A 26 24.88 -37.20 44.87
N THR A 27 24.02 -36.39 44.24
CA THR A 27 24.31 -35.48 43.12
C THR A 27 23.00 -34.83 42.66
N GLY A 28 22.46 -33.92 43.48
CA GLY A 28 21.40 -33.01 43.01
C GLY A 28 22.04 -31.69 42.60
N PRO A 29 21.88 -31.19 41.37
CA PRO A 29 21.86 -29.75 41.19
C PRO A 29 20.60 -29.24 41.92
N ALA A 30 20.69 -28.06 42.53
CA ALA A 30 19.59 -27.38 43.19
C ALA A 30 18.53 -26.94 42.16
N GLY A 31 17.82 -27.90 41.57
CA GLY A 31 16.67 -27.69 40.69
C GLY A 31 15.42 -27.48 41.54
N GLY A 32 15.15 -26.23 41.92
CA GLY A 32 13.83 -25.86 42.40
C GLY A 32 12.79 -26.28 41.35
N ARG A 33 11.81 -27.10 41.75
CA ARG A 33 10.68 -27.49 40.91
C ARG A 33 10.05 -26.25 40.25
N ALA A 34 10.37 -25.99 39.00
CA ALA A 34 9.72 -24.99 38.17
C ALA A 34 8.30 -25.48 37.89
N GLY A 35 7.33 -24.98 38.67
CA GLY A 35 5.91 -25.13 38.31
C GLY A 35 5.64 -24.55 36.92
N PRO A 36 4.59 -24.97 36.23
CA PRO A 36 4.34 -24.58 34.84
C PRO A 36 4.23 -23.05 34.71
N LEU A 37 5.11 -22.46 33.90
CA LEU A 37 5.18 -21.02 33.68
C LEU A 37 3.92 -20.49 32.98
N SER A 38 3.53 -19.24 33.30
CA SER A 38 2.56 -18.51 32.48
C SER A 38 3.21 -18.14 31.15
N ARG A 39 2.44 -17.84 30.11
CA ARG A 39 3.00 -17.49 28.80
C ARG A 39 2.12 -16.48 28.07
N LEU A 40 2.71 -15.80 27.08
CA LEU A 40 1.93 -15.07 26.09
C LEU A 40 1.14 -16.06 25.22
N ALA A 41 -0.16 -15.83 25.08
CA ALA A 41 -1.07 -16.73 24.38
C ALA A 41 -1.05 -16.48 22.86
N ILE A 42 0.00 -16.97 22.21
CA ILE A 42 0.09 -17.05 20.76
C ILE A 42 0.23 -18.53 20.39
N ASP A 43 -0.78 -19.07 19.71
CA ASP A 43 -0.80 -20.48 19.30
C ASP A 43 0.29 -20.75 18.25
N GLY A 44 0.95 -21.91 18.30
CA GLY A 44 1.92 -22.32 17.27
C GLY A 44 3.32 -21.70 17.37
N LEU A 45 3.57 -20.78 18.32
CA LEU A 45 4.94 -20.34 18.63
C LEU A 45 5.69 -21.39 19.48
N PRO A 46 7.01 -21.52 19.33
CA PRO A 46 7.82 -22.33 20.23
C PRO A 46 7.66 -21.91 21.69
N ASP A 47 7.62 -22.90 22.60
CA ASP A 47 7.41 -22.66 24.03
C ASP A 47 8.51 -21.82 24.68
N ALA A 48 9.67 -21.65 24.03
CA ALA A 48 10.77 -20.82 24.52
C ALA A 48 10.57 -19.31 24.27
N TRP A 49 9.62 -18.91 23.41
CA TRP A 49 9.52 -17.52 22.93
C TRP A 49 8.49 -16.65 23.67
N THR A 50 7.66 -17.29 24.50
CA THR A 50 6.55 -16.65 25.21
C THR A 50 6.49 -16.89 26.72
N PRO A 51 7.40 -17.63 27.41
CA PRO A 51 7.23 -17.93 28.82
C PRO A 51 7.46 -16.68 29.69
N LEU A 52 6.67 -16.58 30.75
CA LEU A 52 6.66 -15.52 31.75
C LEU A 52 7.08 -16.10 33.10
N GLU A 53 8.29 -15.74 33.52
CA GLU A 53 8.91 -16.19 34.76
C GLU A 53 8.56 -15.27 35.93
N ALA A 54 8.43 -15.88 37.12
CA ALA A 54 8.21 -15.12 38.35
C ALA A 54 9.48 -14.33 38.70
N GLY A 55 9.38 -13.00 38.62
CA GLY A 55 10.52 -12.09 38.76
C GLY A 55 10.95 -11.43 37.45
N GLY A 56 10.38 -11.84 36.31
CA GLY A 56 10.73 -11.31 34.99
C GLY A 56 10.03 -10.00 34.65
N LEU A 57 10.80 -9.10 34.02
CA LEU A 57 10.30 -7.88 33.37
C LEU A 57 10.33 -8.09 31.85
N TYR A 58 9.20 -7.90 31.19
CA TYR A 58 9.06 -8.12 29.74
C TYR A 58 8.55 -6.85 29.08
N ALA A 59 9.12 -6.50 27.92
CA ALA A 59 8.68 -5.40 27.10
C ALA A 59 8.13 -5.93 25.78
N VAL A 60 6.88 -5.59 25.46
CA VAL A 60 6.23 -5.97 24.20
C VAL A 60 5.77 -4.70 23.51
N TYR A 61 6.33 -4.43 22.33
CA TYR A 61 5.91 -3.31 21.50
C TYR A 61 4.66 -3.68 20.73
N ALA A 62 3.52 -3.08 21.08
CA ALA A 62 2.23 -3.34 20.47
C ALA A 62 1.38 -2.06 20.49
N ALA A 63 0.82 -1.70 19.33
CA ALA A 63 -0.07 -0.54 19.22
C ALA A 63 -1.32 -0.73 20.10
N ALA A 64 -1.55 0.20 21.02
CA ALA A 64 -2.63 0.12 21.99
C ALA A 64 -4.00 0.20 21.29
N GLY A 65 -5.02 -0.43 21.88
CA GLY A 65 -6.38 -0.40 21.32
C GLY A 65 -6.59 -1.20 20.03
N THR A 66 -5.55 -1.85 19.49
CA THR A 66 -5.70 -2.72 18.31
C THR A 66 -6.28 -4.09 18.67
N PRO A 67 -7.03 -4.75 17.76
CA PRO A 67 -7.56 -6.10 17.99
C PRO A 67 -6.47 -7.13 18.30
N ALA A 68 -5.29 -6.97 17.72
CA ALA A 68 -4.15 -7.86 17.94
C ALA A 68 -3.56 -7.70 19.35
N CYS A 69 -3.38 -6.46 19.81
CA CYS A 69 -2.96 -6.18 21.20
C CYS A 69 -4.00 -6.70 22.19
N ASP A 70 -5.30 -6.47 21.93
CA ASP A 70 -6.38 -6.99 22.76
C ASP A 70 -6.38 -8.53 22.81
N ALA A 71 -6.26 -9.20 21.66
CA ALA A 71 -6.18 -10.66 21.62
C ALA A 71 -4.97 -11.17 22.42
N LEU A 72 -3.80 -10.54 22.27
CA LEU A 72 -2.60 -10.89 23.02
C LEU A 72 -2.83 -10.78 24.54
N VAL A 73 -3.30 -9.64 25.03
CA VAL A 73 -3.46 -9.38 26.46
C VAL A 73 -4.51 -10.29 27.08
N TRP A 74 -5.70 -10.33 26.48
CA TRP A 74 -6.85 -11.01 27.08
C TRP A 74 -6.73 -12.52 27.02
N GLU A 75 -6.19 -13.08 25.93
CA GLU A 75 -5.94 -14.52 25.86
C GLU A 75 -4.77 -14.94 26.74
N SER A 76 -3.73 -14.09 26.88
CA SER A 76 -2.63 -14.36 27.83
C SER A 76 -3.10 -14.34 29.28
N ALA A 77 -4.00 -13.41 29.63
CA ALA A 77 -4.62 -13.35 30.95
C ALA A 77 -5.50 -14.58 31.21
N ARG A 78 -6.32 -14.99 30.25
CA ARG A 78 -7.20 -16.17 30.34
C ARG A 78 -6.42 -17.47 30.48
N GLN A 79 -5.36 -17.66 29.69
CA GLN A 79 -4.53 -18.88 29.69
C GLN A 79 -3.43 -18.86 30.75
N SER A 80 -3.38 -17.81 31.57
CA SER A 80 -2.40 -17.67 32.63
C SER A 80 -2.50 -18.84 33.63
N ARG A 81 -1.35 -19.39 34.02
CA ARG A 81 -1.29 -20.53 34.95
C ARG A 81 -1.23 -20.10 36.42
N THR A 82 -1.56 -18.83 36.69
CA THR A 82 -1.66 -18.26 38.04
C THR A 82 -3.10 -17.89 38.38
N ARG A 83 -3.39 -17.80 39.68
CA ARG A 83 -4.72 -17.39 40.18
C ARG A 83 -4.91 -15.88 40.16
N ASP A 84 -3.81 -15.13 40.12
CA ASP A 84 -3.77 -13.69 40.33
C ASP A 84 -3.22 -13.01 39.07
N VAL A 85 -4.09 -12.31 38.35
CA VAL A 85 -3.74 -11.56 37.13
C VAL A 85 -4.28 -10.15 37.25
N THR A 86 -3.45 -9.16 36.94
CA THR A 86 -3.88 -7.76 36.90
C THR A 86 -3.58 -7.17 35.53
N VAL A 87 -4.57 -6.55 34.92
CA VAL A 87 -4.47 -5.89 33.61
C VAL A 87 -4.73 -4.41 33.80
N VAL A 88 -3.77 -3.57 33.42
CA VAL A 88 -3.90 -2.11 33.39
C VAL A 88 -4.00 -1.67 31.94
N LEU A 89 -5.08 -0.97 31.58
CA LEU A 89 -5.36 -0.56 30.21
C LEU A 89 -5.25 0.96 30.09
N ALA A 90 -4.55 1.46 29.07
CA ALA A 90 -4.35 2.90 28.83
C ALA A 90 -5.60 3.57 28.21
N ARG A 91 -6.79 3.26 28.73
CA ARG A 91 -8.10 3.57 28.17
C ARG A 91 -9.04 4.14 29.23
N ASP A 92 -10.11 4.78 28.77
CA ASP A 92 -11.17 5.27 29.65
C ASP A 92 -11.94 4.11 30.31
N ALA A 93 -12.44 4.37 31.52
CA ALA A 93 -13.17 3.38 32.30
C ALA A 93 -14.39 2.81 31.55
N ALA A 94 -15.08 3.63 30.74
CA ALA A 94 -16.21 3.19 29.93
C ALA A 94 -15.81 2.14 28.86
N ARG A 95 -14.68 2.36 28.18
CA ARG A 95 -14.14 1.43 27.17
C ARG A 95 -13.70 0.12 27.82
N VAL A 96 -13.07 0.20 28.99
CA VAL A 96 -12.70 -0.99 29.77
C VAL A 96 -13.94 -1.77 30.21
N ALA A 97 -14.98 -1.10 30.70
CA ALA A 97 -16.23 -1.73 31.10
C ALA A 97 -16.94 -2.43 29.92
N ALA A 98 -17.04 -1.77 28.76
CA ALA A 98 -17.59 -2.36 27.54
C ALA A 98 -16.80 -3.60 27.11
N ARG A 99 -15.46 -3.56 27.20
CA ARG A 99 -14.61 -4.72 26.91
C ARG A 99 -14.85 -5.87 27.89
N MET A 100 -14.97 -5.58 29.19
CA MET A 100 -15.27 -6.60 30.20
C MET A 100 -16.63 -7.26 29.98
N GLN A 101 -17.64 -6.49 29.57
CA GLN A 101 -18.94 -7.03 29.16
C GLN A 101 -18.82 -7.96 27.95
N ALA A 102 -18.06 -7.56 26.92
CA ALA A 102 -17.78 -8.41 25.76
C ALA A 102 -17.00 -9.69 26.13
N CYS A 103 -16.20 -9.66 27.19
CA CYS A 103 -15.52 -10.83 27.76
C CYS A 103 -16.41 -11.72 28.63
N GLY A 104 -17.69 -11.36 28.83
CA GLY A 104 -18.67 -12.16 29.57
C GLY A 104 -18.84 -11.80 31.05
N PHE A 105 -18.24 -10.70 31.53
CA PHE A 105 -18.36 -10.24 32.93
C PHE A 105 -19.62 -9.36 33.19
N ALA A 106 -20.65 -9.49 32.35
CA ALA A 106 -21.90 -8.74 32.52
C ALA A 106 -22.66 -9.19 33.78
N GLY A 107 -23.23 -8.24 34.52
CA GLY A 107 -24.11 -8.53 35.67
C GLY A 107 -23.45 -9.22 36.87
N GLY A 108 -22.11 -9.11 37.02
CA GLY A 108 -21.37 -9.76 38.11
C GLY A 108 -21.05 -11.25 37.88
N ALA A 109 -21.32 -11.77 36.68
CA ALA A 109 -20.93 -13.12 36.30
C ALA A 109 -19.41 -13.27 36.22
N HIS A 110 -18.90 -14.42 36.68
CA HIS A 110 -17.49 -14.79 36.50
C HIS A 110 -17.39 -15.91 35.46
N PRO A 111 -17.11 -15.59 34.19
CA PRO A 111 -17.04 -16.59 33.12
C PRO A 111 -15.99 -17.67 33.41
N ALA A 112 -16.29 -18.91 33.00
CA ALA A 112 -15.36 -20.03 33.14
C ALA A 112 -14.07 -19.79 32.34
N GLY A 113 -12.95 -20.31 32.83
CA GLY A 113 -11.64 -20.21 32.18
C GLY A 113 -10.85 -18.95 32.50
N TRP A 114 -11.38 -18.02 33.31
CA TRP A 114 -10.64 -16.85 33.79
C TRP A 114 -9.93 -17.09 35.14
N PRO A 115 -8.84 -16.38 35.44
CA PRO A 115 -8.18 -16.42 36.73
C PRO A 115 -9.13 -16.07 37.88
N ARG A 116 -8.96 -16.71 39.04
CA ARG A 116 -9.83 -16.48 40.21
C ARG A 116 -9.81 -15.03 40.70
N ASN A 117 -8.66 -14.37 40.62
CA ASN A 117 -8.46 -12.98 41.03
C ASN A 117 -7.96 -12.19 39.81
N LEU A 118 -8.89 -11.82 38.93
CA LEU A 118 -8.63 -10.91 37.82
C LEU A 118 -8.94 -9.47 38.24
N ASN A 119 -7.93 -8.61 38.26
CA ASN A 119 -8.11 -7.16 38.46
C ASN A 119 -7.93 -6.45 37.11
N VAL A 120 -8.86 -5.56 36.75
CA VAL A 120 -8.76 -4.75 35.53
C VAL A 120 -8.84 -3.29 35.89
N LEU A 121 -7.80 -2.53 35.56
CA LEU A 121 -7.64 -1.12 35.92
C LEU A 121 -7.63 -0.28 34.66
N ALA A 122 -8.34 0.86 34.70
CA ALA A 122 -8.26 1.88 33.69
C ALA A 122 -7.17 2.90 34.08
N MET A 123 -6.29 3.20 33.14
CA MET A 123 -5.33 4.30 33.18
C MET A 123 -5.78 5.32 32.12
N PRO A 124 -6.69 6.25 32.48
CA PRO A 124 -7.15 7.28 31.55
C PRO A 124 -5.96 8.16 31.11
N PRO A 125 -6.04 8.79 29.92
CA PRO A 125 -5.04 9.78 29.53
C PRO A 125 -4.98 10.88 30.59
N ALA A 126 -3.78 11.42 30.83
CA ALA A 126 -3.65 12.60 31.67
C ALA A 126 -4.49 13.71 31.02
N THR A 127 -5.57 14.13 31.66
CA THR A 127 -6.26 15.36 31.28
C THR A 127 -5.24 16.48 31.32
N GLY A 128 -4.91 17.05 30.16
CA GLY A 128 -4.40 18.42 30.11
C GLY A 128 -5.37 19.33 30.88
N PRO A 129 -4.92 20.48 31.40
CA PRO A 129 -5.84 21.41 32.05
C PRO A 129 -7.02 21.63 31.11
N ALA A 130 -8.23 21.41 31.61
CA ALA A 130 -9.44 21.67 30.85
C ALA A 130 -9.40 23.14 30.43
N ASP A 131 -9.30 23.39 29.12
CA ASP A 131 -9.71 24.67 28.54
C ASP A 131 -11.21 24.80 28.81
N GLY A 132 -11.53 25.41 29.96
CA GLY A 132 -12.87 25.52 30.50
C GLY A 132 -12.83 26.23 31.83
N ASP A 133 -12.83 27.56 31.77
CA ASP A 133 -13.18 28.50 32.84
C ASP A 133 -12.55 28.26 34.23
N ALA A 134 -11.25 28.55 34.34
CA ALA A 134 -10.71 29.08 35.59
C ALA A 134 -9.97 30.38 35.26
N ALA A 135 -10.56 31.49 35.73
CA ALA A 135 -9.97 32.80 35.68
C ALA A 135 -8.50 32.76 36.12
N THR A 136 -7.67 33.41 35.31
CA THR A 136 -6.23 33.57 35.48
C THR A 136 -5.91 34.21 36.83
N GLU A 137 -5.54 33.41 37.83
CA GLU A 137 -4.70 33.90 38.94
C GLU A 137 -3.24 33.90 38.47
N PRO A 138 -2.52 35.04 38.43
CA PRO A 138 -1.21 35.14 37.78
C PRO A 138 -0.03 34.50 38.54
N ASP A 139 -0.25 33.80 39.65
CA ASP A 139 0.84 33.41 40.57
C ASP A 139 0.76 31.97 41.13
N ALA A 140 -0.02 31.09 40.49
CA ALA A 140 0.03 29.67 40.82
C ALA A 140 1.31 29.04 40.21
N PRO A 141 2.19 28.39 41.01
CA PRO A 141 3.40 27.78 40.47
C PRO A 141 3.02 26.72 39.45
N ARG A 142 3.54 26.84 38.21
CA ARG A 142 3.49 25.79 37.20
C ARG A 142 3.97 24.49 37.86
N ARG A 143 3.06 23.53 38.08
CA ARG A 143 3.43 22.23 38.66
C ARG A 143 4.53 21.63 37.79
N ALA A 144 5.75 21.54 38.34
CA ALA A 144 6.87 20.89 37.68
C ALA A 144 6.45 19.47 37.27
N ALA A 145 6.84 19.05 36.07
CA ALA A 145 6.60 17.68 35.62
C ALA A 145 7.14 16.72 36.68
N PRO A 146 6.37 15.70 37.10
CA PRO A 146 6.81 14.76 38.12
C PRO A 146 8.13 14.11 37.67
N GLY A 147 9.13 14.12 38.56
CA GLY A 147 10.45 13.54 38.27
C GLY A 147 10.37 12.04 37.93
N PRO A 148 11.46 11.45 37.39
CA PRO A 148 11.47 10.12 36.79
C PRO A 148 10.73 9.03 37.61
N PHE A 149 11.16 8.83 38.85
CA PHE A 149 10.56 7.85 39.75
C PHE A 149 9.17 8.20 40.28
N ALA A 150 8.72 9.46 40.22
CA ALA A 150 7.44 9.87 40.79
C ALA A 150 6.26 9.27 40.00
N ARG A 151 6.37 9.19 38.67
CA ARG A 151 5.36 8.55 37.81
C ARG A 151 5.28 7.05 38.06
N LEU A 152 6.43 6.37 38.04
CA LEU A 152 6.54 4.93 38.28
C LEU A 152 6.01 4.55 39.66
N THR A 153 6.47 5.24 40.71
CA THR A 153 6.02 4.99 42.09
C THR A 153 4.55 5.30 42.30
N GLY A 154 4.01 6.33 41.61
CA GLY A 154 2.58 6.63 41.58
C GLY A 154 1.76 5.48 40.99
N GLY A 155 2.17 4.95 39.83
CA GLY A 155 1.53 3.80 39.18
C GLY A 155 1.54 2.54 40.06
N LEU A 156 2.70 2.18 40.61
CA LEU A 156 2.83 1.06 41.53
C LEU A 156 2.02 1.27 42.82
N ARG A 157 1.99 2.48 43.38
CA ARG A 157 1.18 2.79 44.56
C ARG A 157 -0.31 2.62 44.28
N ALA A 158 -0.80 3.01 43.10
CA ALA A 158 -2.19 2.80 42.70
C ALA A 158 -2.56 1.31 42.62
N MET A 159 -1.60 0.46 42.25
CA MET A 159 -1.78 -0.99 42.22
C MET A 159 -1.71 -1.65 43.60
N LYS A 160 -1.05 -1.03 44.58
CA LYS A 160 -0.82 -1.61 45.92
C LYS A 160 -2.10 -2.12 46.58
N ARG A 161 -3.24 -1.46 46.39
CA ARG A 161 -4.54 -1.85 46.96
C ARG A 161 -5.06 -3.21 46.47
N TYR A 162 -4.57 -3.67 45.32
CA TYR A 162 -4.94 -4.96 44.72
C TYR A 162 -4.01 -6.11 45.15
N GLY A 163 -2.94 -5.78 45.87
CA GLY A 163 -2.02 -6.73 46.49
C GLY A 163 -0.98 -7.30 45.52
N PHE A 164 0.31 -7.14 45.86
CA PHE A 164 1.41 -7.75 45.13
C PHE A 164 1.65 -9.18 45.61
N ARG A 165 0.92 -10.13 45.02
CA ARG A 165 1.02 -11.55 45.37
C ARG A 165 2.18 -12.20 44.61
N ALA A 166 2.97 -13.02 45.29
CA ALA A 166 4.05 -13.75 44.63
C ALA A 166 3.48 -14.66 43.52
N ARG A 167 4.19 -14.74 42.38
CA ARG A 167 3.80 -15.51 41.18
C ARG A 167 2.54 -15.00 40.48
N SER A 168 2.13 -13.75 40.69
CA SER A 168 1.08 -13.10 39.89
C SER A 168 1.65 -12.53 38.58
N VAL A 169 0.78 -12.34 37.59
CA VAL A 169 1.13 -11.74 36.29
C VAL A 169 0.44 -10.39 36.14
N TYR A 170 1.20 -9.40 35.66
CA TYR A 170 0.72 -8.04 35.42
C TYR A 170 0.91 -7.68 33.95
N PHE A 171 -0.14 -7.17 33.30
CA PHE A 171 -0.07 -6.57 31.97
C PHE A 171 -0.34 -5.08 32.10
N ILE A 172 0.56 -4.24 31.60
CA ILE A 172 0.40 -2.77 31.62
C ILE A 172 0.43 -2.25 30.19
N GLU A 173 -0.74 -1.91 29.66
CA GLU A 173 -0.89 -1.18 28.40
C GLU A 173 -0.49 0.28 28.59
N GLY A 174 0.30 0.81 27.67
CA GLY A 174 0.72 2.20 27.67
C GLY A 174 1.72 2.53 28.77
N ALA A 175 2.60 1.59 29.11
CA ALA A 175 3.58 1.72 30.19
C ALA A 175 4.51 2.93 30.03
N GLN A 176 4.66 3.49 28.83
CA GLN A 176 5.37 4.75 28.59
C GLN A 176 4.82 5.92 29.42
N ARG A 177 3.57 5.86 29.91
CA ARG A 177 3.01 6.90 30.80
C ARG A 177 3.60 6.86 32.23
N TRP A 178 4.20 5.75 32.63
CA TRP A 178 4.81 5.57 33.96
C TRP A 178 6.31 5.80 33.96
N LEU A 179 6.93 5.80 32.78
CA LEU A 179 8.36 5.84 32.60
C LEU A 179 8.79 7.15 31.93
N SER A 180 10.05 7.52 32.11
CA SER A 180 10.68 8.66 31.47
C SER A 180 11.16 8.30 30.07
N TRP A 181 10.19 8.05 29.19
CA TRP A 181 10.41 7.45 27.86
C TRP A 181 11.31 8.27 26.91
N ASP A 182 11.40 9.58 27.16
CA ASP A 182 12.16 10.56 26.37
C ASP A 182 13.59 10.76 26.92
N ASP A 183 13.89 10.26 28.12
CA ASP A 183 15.22 10.32 28.76
C ASP A 183 15.79 8.90 28.91
N PRO A 184 16.71 8.47 28.03
CA PRO A 184 17.34 7.15 28.07
C PRO A 184 17.95 6.76 29.41
N SER A 185 18.64 7.69 30.09
CA SER A 185 19.35 7.41 31.33
C SER A 185 18.36 7.22 32.48
N ALA A 186 17.37 8.11 32.58
CA ALA A 186 16.30 7.96 33.56
C ALA A 186 15.47 6.68 33.31
N LEU A 187 15.16 6.35 32.05
CA LEU A 187 14.46 5.13 31.68
C LEU A 187 15.25 3.87 32.08
N ALA A 188 16.57 3.88 31.90
CA ALA A 188 17.42 2.77 32.31
C ALA A 188 17.40 2.59 33.84
N GLU A 189 17.54 3.66 34.62
CA GLU A 189 17.47 3.61 36.09
C GLU A 189 16.09 3.12 36.59
N GLU A 190 15.01 3.64 36.03
CA GLU A 190 13.64 3.20 36.31
C GLU A 190 13.44 1.72 35.94
N GLY A 191 13.99 1.28 34.80
CA GLY A 191 13.97 -0.11 34.35
C GLY A 191 14.68 -1.06 35.31
N HIS A 192 15.87 -0.70 35.78
CA HIS A 192 16.60 -1.45 36.81
C HIS A 192 15.79 -1.57 38.09
N ALA A 193 15.28 -0.45 38.61
CA ALA A 193 14.47 -0.45 39.82
C ALA A 193 13.21 -1.31 39.66
N LEU A 194 12.57 -1.28 38.49
CA LEU A 194 11.37 -2.06 38.21
C LEU A 194 11.68 -3.56 38.10
N ALA A 195 12.78 -3.95 37.47
CA ALA A 195 13.20 -5.33 37.40
C ALA A 195 13.59 -5.88 38.79
N ASP A 196 14.31 -5.11 39.59
CA ASP A 196 14.65 -5.45 40.99
C ASP A 196 13.39 -5.62 41.83
N TRP A 197 12.41 -4.75 41.63
CA TRP A 197 11.11 -4.84 42.28
C TRP A 197 10.35 -6.11 41.85
N CYS A 198 10.33 -6.43 40.55
CA CYS A 198 9.72 -7.68 40.04
C CYS A 198 10.36 -8.91 40.67
N ARG A 199 11.71 -8.95 40.76
CA ARG A 199 12.47 -10.04 41.39
C ARG A 199 12.17 -10.17 42.88
N THR A 200 12.19 -9.06 43.61
CA THR A 200 11.89 -9.00 45.05
C THR A 200 10.47 -9.53 45.35
N HIS A 201 9.48 -9.12 44.57
CA HIS A 201 8.09 -9.55 44.76
C HIS A 201 7.75 -10.88 44.06
N ARG A 202 8.69 -11.44 43.27
CA ARG A 202 8.52 -12.65 42.46
C ARG A 202 7.30 -12.59 41.54
N ILE A 203 7.11 -11.48 40.86
CA ILE A 203 5.99 -11.25 39.93
C ILE A 203 6.47 -11.21 38.48
N ALA A 204 5.62 -11.57 37.53
CA ALA A 204 5.91 -11.34 36.11
C ALA A 204 5.22 -10.05 35.67
N LEU A 205 5.98 -9.11 35.11
CA LEU A 205 5.47 -7.82 34.63
C LEU A 205 5.68 -7.69 33.13
N VAL A 206 4.59 -7.55 32.37
CA VAL A 206 4.59 -7.33 30.93
C VAL A 206 4.18 -5.89 30.64
N LEU A 207 5.12 -5.11 30.14
CA LEU A 207 4.92 -3.74 29.69
C LEU A 207 4.57 -3.76 28.21
N LEU A 208 3.36 -3.31 27.86
CA LEU A 208 2.95 -3.12 26.46
C LEU A 208 3.17 -1.66 26.10
N LEU A 209 4.08 -1.47 25.15
CA LEU A 209 4.61 -0.17 24.76
C LEU A 209 4.07 0.18 23.38
N ASP A 210 3.50 1.38 23.25
CA ASP A 210 2.94 1.81 21.98
C ASP A 210 4.07 2.33 21.06
N PRO A 211 4.33 1.69 19.90
CA PRO A 211 5.36 2.13 18.97
C PRO A 211 5.02 3.47 18.29
N GLU A 212 3.75 3.84 18.16
CA GLU A 212 3.34 5.08 17.46
C GLU A 212 3.68 6.34 18.27
N ILE A 213 3.57 6.27 19.60
CA ILE A 213 3.98 7.38 20.48
C ILE A 213 5.49 7.58 20.42
N ALA A 214 6.27 6.52 20.15
CA ALA A 214 7.72 6.62 19.96
C ALA A 214 8.13 7.11 18.55
N ARG A 215 7.20 7.18 17.59
CA ARG A 215 7.44 7.62 16.20
C ARG A 215 7.16 9.11 15.96
N ALA A 216 6.41 9.76 16.84
CA ALA A 216 6.07 11.18 16.70
C ALA A 216 7.28 12.13 16.75
N ASP A 217 8.44 11.67 17.24
CA ASP A 217 9.68 12.46 17.35
C ASP A 217 10.67 12.29 16.19
N ALA A 218 10.37 11.44 15.18
CA ALA A 218 11.22 11.25 14.02
C ALA A 218 10.54 11.80 12.76
N ASP A 219 11.15 12.80 12.10
CA ASP A 219 10.73 13.37 10.82
C ASP A 219 10.38 12.25 9.81
N SER A 220 9.08 12.00 9.65
CA SER A 220 8.56 10.93 8.80
C SER A 220 8.45 11.42 7.36
N THR A 221 9.55 11.35 6.60
CA THR A 221 9.54 11.53 5.12
C THR A 221 9.89 10.25 4.37
N THR A 222 9.58 9.08 4.93
CA THR A 222 9.67 7.81 4.22
C THR A 222 8.49 6.91 4.57
N ASP A 223 7.63 6.66 3.58
CA ASP A 223 6.33 5.95 3.69
C ASP A 223 6.42 4.43 3.92
N ASP A 224 7.62 3.91 4.11
CA ASP A 224 7.88 2.50 4.40
C ASP A 224 9.27 2.39 5.05
N PRO A 225 9.41 2.51 6.38
CA PRO A 225 10.64 2.06 7.00
C PRO A 225 10.72 0.54 6.81
N PRO A 226 11.85 0.00 6.33
CA PRO A 226 12.03 -1.45 6.27
C PRO A 226 11.88 -2.04 7.67
N LEU A 227 11.90 -3.38 7.75
CA LEU A 227 12.06 -4.16 8.97
C LEU A 227 13.45 -3.88 9.59
N VAL A 228 13.75 -2.62 9.92
CA VAL A 228 15.02 -2.17 10.48
C VAL A 228 14.87 -2.23 11.98
N ARG A 229 15.56 -3.21 12.55
CA ARG A 229 15.62 -3.44 13.98
C ARG A 229 16.12 -2.24 14.79
N ASP A 230 16.76 -1.23 14.20
CA ASP A 230 17.74 -0.45 14.98
C ASP A 230 17.56 1.07 15.11
N ALA A 231 16.97 1.80 14.15
CA ALA A 231 17.17 3.26 14.12
C ALA A 231 16.56 4.04 15.31
N GLY A 232 15.36 3.67 15.78
CA GLY A 232 14.71 4.32 16.93
C GLY A 232 14.97 3.65 18.29
N ARG A 233 15.77 2.57 18.33
CA ARG A 233 15.93 1.70 19.51
C ARG A 233 17.32 1.69 20.12
N ALA A 234 18.36 2.01 19.34
CA ALA A 234 19.71 2.23 19.86
C ALA A 234 19.75 3.08 21.17
N PRO A 235 18.96 4.17 21.33
CA PRO A 235 19.00 4.94 22.58
C PRO A 235 18.37 4.22 23.80
N ARG A 236 17.62 3.13 23.63
CA ARG A 236 16.92 2.43 24.73
C ARG A 236 17.52 1.07 25.07
N GLY A 237 18.72 0.78 24.56
CA GLY A 237 19.39 -0.50 24.72
C GLY A 237 19.65 -0.90 26.18
N GLU A 238 19.96 0.05 27.06
CA GLU A 238 20.18 -0.22 28.48
C GLU A 238 18.90 -0.72 29.17
N PHE A 239 17.76 -0.05 28.95
CA PHE A 239 16.46 -0.48 29.46
C PHE A 239 16.07 -1.87 28.94
N HIS A 240 16.31 -2.14 27.65
CA HIS A 240 16.10 -3.47 27.08
C HIS A 240 16.99 -4.49 27.75
N GLY A 241 18.26 -4.19 28.02
CA GLY A 241 19.20 -5.09 28.68
C GLY A 241 18.73 -5.61 30.04
N VAL A 242 17.94 -4.82 30.78
CA VAL A 242 17.36 -5.23 32.08
C VAL A 242 16.17 -6.18 31.91
N CYS A 243 15.47 -6.14 30.77
CA CYS A 243 14.31 -6.97 30.51
C CYS A 243 14.71 -8.44 30.31
N SER A 244 13.85 -9.35 30.79
CA SER A 244 13.95 -10.79 30.53
C SER A 244 13.51 -11.15 29.11
N GLY A 245 12.72 -10.31 28.45
CA GLY A 245 12.37 -10.48 27.04
C GLY A 245 11.84 -9.20 26.42
N VAL A 246 12.19 -8.99 25.15
CA VAL A 246 11.73 -7.91 24.29
C VAL A 246 11.20 -8.50 22.99
N ALA A 247 9.94 -8.23 22.71
CA ALA A 247 9.27 -8.66 21.49
C ALA A 247 8.37 -7.57 20.92
N GLN A 248 7.90 -7.78 19.70
CA GLN A 248 7.12 -6.79 18.97
C GLN A 248 5.98 -7.46 18.23
N LEU A 249 4.82 -6.84 18.31
CA LEU A 249 3.65 -7.14 17.53
C LEU A 249 3.46 -6.00 16.54
N GLN A 250 3.96 -6.19 15.32
CA GLN A 250 3.98 -5.17 14.27
C GLN A 250 3.04 -5.54 13.14
N ARG A 251 2.51 -4.52 12.44
CA ARG A 251 1.77 -4.71 11.20
C ARG A 251 2.55 -4.04 10.08
N THR A 252 2.93 -4.83 9.07
CA THR A 252 3.77 -4.39 7.95
C THR A 252 3.09 -4.84 6.66
N HIS A 253 2.82 -3.90 5.74
CA HIS A 253 2.08 -4.16 4.50
C HIS A 253 0.76 -4.94 4.69
N GLY A 254 0.10 -4.77 5.83
CA GLY A 254 -1.15 -5.46 6.18
C GLY A 254 -0.97 -6.86 6.78
N GLU A 255 0.25 -7.39 6.85
CA GLU A 255 0.54 -8.62 7.57
C GLU A 255 0.86 -8.31 9.04
N LEU A 256 0.35 -9.15 9.95
CA LEU A 256 0.68 -9.07 11.38
C LEU A 256 1.89 -9.96 11.66
N LEU A 257 2.94 -9.40 12.26
CA LEU A 257 4.21 -10.06 12.53
C LEU A 257 4.50 -10.05 14.02
N TRP A 258 4.98 -11.19 14.52
CA TRP A 258 5.64 -11.34 15.81
C TRP A 258 7.15 -11.33 15.60
N VAL A 259 7.82 -10.30 16.10
CA VAL A 259 9.27 -10.16 16.03
C VAL A 259 9.84 -10.33 17.44
N VAL A 260 10.70 -11.32 17.63
CA VAL A 260 11.42 -11.51 18.89
C VAL A 260 12.78 -10.86 18.74
N ASP A 261 13.02 -9.76 19.46
CA ASP A 261 14.37 -9.18 19.53
C ASP A 261 15.24 -10.09 20.39
N PHE A 262 14.77 -10.36 21.62
CA PHE A 262 15.28 -11.46 22.42
C PHE A 262 14.24 -11.91 23.47
N TRP A 263 14.27 -13.17 23.87
CA TRP A 263 13.41 -13.71 24.94
C TRP A 263 14.17 -14.76 25.74
N ARG A 264 14.27 -14.56 27.06
CA ARG A 264 14.97 -15.46 27.98
C ARG A 264 13.98 -16.40 28.66
N ALA A 265 14.28 -17.69 28.63
CA ALA A 265 13.50 -18.75 29.23
C ALA A 265 14.45 -19.76 29.90
N GLY A 266 14.69 -19.62 31.20
CA GLY A 266 15.79 -20.30 31.89
C GLY A 266 17.13 -20.03 31.18
N ASP A 267 17.78 -21.11 30.75
CA ASP A 267 19.07 -21.04 30.03
C ASP A 267 18.92 -20.82 28.51
N MET A 268 17.68 -20.75 27.99
CA MET A 268 17.42 -20.54 26.57
C MET A 268 17.26 -19.06 26.24
N LEU A 269 17.83 -18.65 25.10
CA LEU A 269 17.67 -17.34 24.51
C LEU A 269 17.14 -17.50 23.09
N ALA A 270 15.91 -17.06 22.85
CA ALA A 270 15.42 -16.84 21.49
C ALA A 270 15.79 -15.42 21.09
N ALA A 271 16.37 -15.20 19.91
CA ALA A 271 16.72 -13.86 19.46
C ALA A 271 16.67 -13.76 17.95
N GLY A 272 16.20 -12.63 17.44
CA GLY A 272 16.23 -12.32 16.03
C GLY A 272 15.22 -13.07 15.16
N GLU A 273 14.16 -13.62 15.75
CA GLU A 273 13.15 -14.42 15.04
C GLU A 273 11.96 -13.57 14.59
N VAL A 274 11.35 -13.93 13.45
CA VAL A 274 10.14 -13.28 12.91
C VAL A 274 9.12 -14.34 12.51
N ARG A 275 7.87 -14.19 12.95
CA ARG A 275 6.77 -15.10 12.58
C ARG A 275 5.53 -14.33 12.16
N PRO A 276 4.92 -14.64 11.00
CA PRO A 276 3.63 -14.10 10.65
C PRO A 276 2.54 -14.69 11.55
N LEU A 277 1.63 -13.81 11.98
CA LEU A 277 0.50 -14.14 12.82
C LEU A 277 -0.80 -14.00 12.04
N ARG A 278 -1.79 -14.80 12.42
CA ARG A 278 -3.17 -14.75 11.95
C ARG A 278 -4.13 -14.85 13.13
N PHE A 279 -5.37 -14.46 12.90
CA PHE A 279 -6.47 -14.65 13.84
C PHE A 279 -7.12 -16.02 13.60
N ALA A 280 -7.05 -16.91 14.58
CA ALA A 280 -7.84 -18.12 14.59
C ALA A 280 -9.35 -17.80 14.61
N PRO A 281 -10.24 -18.72 14.22
CA PRO A 281 -11.70 -18.51 14.30
C PRO A 281 -12.20 -18.14 15.71
N SER A 282 -11.46 -18.52 16.74
CA SER A 282 -11.72 -18.15 18.15
C SER A 282 -11.37 -16.69 18.49
N GLY A 283 -10.75 -15.95 17.57
CA GLY A 283 -10.22 -14.59 17.78
C GLY A 283 -8.82 -14.55 18.40
N ARG A 284 -8.18 -15.72 18.64
CA ARG A 284 -6.82 -15.81 19.18
C ARG A 284 -5.77 -15.55 18.12
N LEU A 285 -4.58 -15.13 18.56
CA LEU A 285 -3.41 -15.05 17.69
C LEU A 285 -2.79 -16.44 17.52
N ALA A 286 -2.48 -16.79 16.27
CA ALA A 286 -1.77 -18.02 15.92
C ALA A 286 -0.64 -17.69 14.95
N ALA A 287 0.55 -18.22 15.20
CA ALA A 287 1.66 -18.17 14.28
C ALA A 287 1.47 -19.18 13.15
N ILE A 288 1.83 -18.80 11.93
CA ILE A 288 1.91 -19.74 10.82
C ILE A 288 3.26 -20.47 10.93
N ALA A 289 3.23 -21.79 10.98
CA ALA A 289 4.42 -22.62 10.92
C ALA A 289 4.92 -22.73 9.48
N ASP A 290 6.24 -22.68 9.27
CA ASP A 290 6.84 -22.93 7.96
C ASP A 290 6.54 -24.38 7.54
N GLY A 291 5.89 -24.55 6.38
CA GLY A 291 5.82 -25.84 5.69
C GLY A 291 4.56 -26.67 5.87
N ASP A 292 3.56 -26.24 6.64
CA ASP A 292 2.30 -26.99 6.76
C ASP A 292 1.08 -26.13 6.42
N ALA A 293 0.68 -26.18 5.14
CA ALA A 293 -0.61 -25.64 4.67
C ALA A 293 -1.75 -26.58 5.10
N THR A 294 -1.87 -26.85 6.40
CA THR A 294 -2.94 -27.68 6.94
C THR A 294 -4.26 -26.90 6.85
N GLU A 295 -5.40 -27.58 6.64
CA GLU A 295 -6.77 -27.03 6.68
C GLU A 295 -7.07 -25.99 7.80
N PRO A 296 -6.53 -26.07 9.04
CA PRO A 296 -6.66 -25.00 10.02
C PRO A 296 -6.11 -23.64 9.56
N ALA A 297 -5.00 -23.59 8.81
CA ALA A 297 -4.40 -22.34 8.33
C ALA A 297 -5.31 -21.59 7.35
N ARG A 298 -6.08 -22.30 6.52
CA ARG A 298 -7.05 -21.71 5.57
C ARG A 298 -8.24 -21.03 6.25
N ARG A 299 -8.54 -21.40 7.51
CA ARG A 299 -9.58 -20.76 8.32
C ARG A 299 -9.05 -19.62 9.18
N MET A 300 -7.73 -19.44 9.25
CA MET A 300 -7.14 -18.33 9.96
C MET A 300 -7.24 -17.06 9.13
N LYS A 301 -7.52 -15.95 9.82
CA LYS A 301 -7.78 -14.67 9.21
C LYS A 301 -6.58 -13.73 9.27
N LEU A 302 -6.42 -12.91 8.25
CA LEU A 302 -5.45 -11.81 8.20
C LEU A 302 -5.74 -10.72 9.23
N ALA A 303 -7.03 -10.44 9.44
CA ALA A 303 -7.52 -9.48 10.40
C ALA A 303 -8.95 -9.83 10.83
N THR A 304 -9.45 -9.17 11.86
CA THR A 304 -10.80 -9.41 12.38
C THR A 304 -11.90 -9.03 11.38
N ASP A 305 -11.64 -8.03 10.53
CA ASP A 305 -12.56 -7.50 9.53
C ASP A 305 -12.44 -8.19 8.16
N GLU A 306 -11.71 -9.31 8.04
CA GLU A 306 -11.41 -9.93 6.74
C GLU A 306 -12.64 -10.33 5.94
N ASP A 307 -13.72 -10.68 6.65
CA ASP A 307 -14.99 -11.10 6.06
C ASP A 307 -15.88 -9.91 5.66
N ARG A 308 -15.52 -8.67 6.04
CA ARG A 308 -16.26 -7.47 5.68
C ARG A 308 -16.07 -7.18 4.19
N VAL A 309 -17.17 -7.01 3.47
CA VAL A 309 -17.19 -6.61 2.06
C VAL A 309 -17.94 -5.29 1.95
N VAL A 310 -17.28 -4.27 1.39
CA VAL A 310 -17.88 -2.96 1.11
C VAL A 310 -18.01 -2.81 -0.40
N VAL A 311 -19.22 -2.59 -0.88
CA VAL A 311 -19.55 -2.59 -2.32
C VAL A 311 -20.25 -1.30 -2.71
N SER A 312 -19.81 -0.72 -3.83
CA SER A 312 -20.51 0.41 -4.45
C SER A 312 -21.86 -0.02 -5.02
N ARG A 313 -22.92 0.74 -4.75
CA ARG A 313 -24.29 0.51 -5.28
C ARG A 313 -24.32 0.46 -6.79
N ALA A 314 -23.41 1.16 -7.46
CA ALA A 314 -23.26 1.14 -8.91
C ALA A 314 -22.94 -0.26 -9.50
N ILE A 315 -22.55 -1.22 -8.67
CA ILE A 315 -22.27 -2.61 -9.04
C ILE A 315 -23.54 -3.47 -8.94
N LEU A 316 -24.62 -2.99 -8.36
CA LEU A 316 -25.81 -3.78 -8.10
C LEU A 316 -26.89 -3.40 -9.09
N ASP A 317 -27.46 -4.41 -9.76
CA ASP A 317 -28.67 -4.24 -10.55
C ASP A 317 -29.88 -4.30 -9.61
N ASP A 318 -30.93 -3.50 -9.84
CA ASP A 318 -32.11 -3.37 -8.96
C ASP A 318 -32.82 -4.70 -8.63
N ALA A 319 -32.63 -5.74 -9.45
CA ALA A 319 -33.20 -7.08 -9.28
C ALA A 319 -32.29 -8.09 -8.56
N SER A 320 -31.06 -7.72 -8.21
CA SER A 320 -30.07 -8.64 -7.64
C SER A 320 -30.25 -8.84 -6.14
N ARG A 321 -30.46 -10.08 -5.70
CA ARG A 321 -30.40 -10.42 -4.27
C ARG A 321 -28.94 -10.39 -3.81
N VAL A 322 -28.60 -9.35 -3.07
CA VAL A 322 -27.27 -9.18 -2.46
C VAL A 322 -27.15 -10.03 -1.19
N PRO A 323 -25.97 -10.59 -0.88
CA PRO A 323 -25.73 -11.21 0.41
C PRO A 323 -25.96 -10.22 1.57
N ALA A 324 -26.57 -10.69 2.65
CA ALA A 324 -26.92 -9.83 3.79
C ALA A 324 -25.69 -9.30 4.56
N ASP A 325 -24.53 -9.91 4.34
CA ASP A 325 -23.22 -9.59 4.94
C ASP A 325 -22.45 -8.51 4.17
N TRP A 326 -22.94 -8.07 3.00
CA TRP A 326 -22.28 -7.02 2.22
C TRP A 326 -22.79 -5.64 2.63
N GLU A 327 -21.85 -4.74 2.91
CA GLU A 327 -22.11 -3.34 3.20
C GLU A 327 -22.21 -2.57 1.88
N ILE A 328 -23.42 -2.11 1.55
CA ILE A 328 -23.70 -1.37 0.32
C ILE A 328 -23.60 0.12 0.60
N VAL A 329 -22.74 0.80 -0.15
CA VAL A 329 -22.52 2.26 -0.08
C VAL A 329 -22.82 2.91 -1.43
N ASP A 330 -23.03 4.22 -1.45
CA ASP A 330 -23.62 4.87 -2.63
C ASP A 330 -22.70 4.94 -3.85
N ASP A 331 -21.40 5.19 -3.65
CA ASP A 331 -20.43 5.31 -4.74
C ASP A 331 -19.01 4.84 -4.36
N ASN A 332 -18.07 4.94 -5.30
CA ASN A 332 -16.68 4.57 -5.09
C ASN A 332 -15.99 5.42 -4.01
N ALA A 333 -16.36 6.68 -3.83
CA ALA A 333 -15.78 7.54 -2.81
C ALA A 333 -16.23 7.10 -1.40
N ALA A 334 -17.50 6.73 -1.26
CA ALA A 334 -18.04 6.14 -0.03
C ALA A 334 -17.37 4.80 0.32
N VAL A 335 -17.01 3.98 -0.68
CA VAL A 335 -16.20 2.76 -0.45
C VAL A 335 -14.85 3.13 0.16
N VAL A 336 -14.16 4.14 -0.38
CA VAL A 336 -12.86 4.60 0.15
C VAL A 336 -13.01 5.06 1.60
N THR A 337 -14.02 5.87 1.92
CA THR A 337 -14.28 6.35 3.28
C THR A 337 -14.60 5.19 4.24
N ALA A 338 -15.46 4.26 3.85
CA ALA A 338 -15.85 3.12 4.69
C ALA A 338 -14.68 2.15 4.95
N CYS A 339 -13.71 2.10 4.04
CA CYS A 339 -12.51 1.27 4.15
C CYS A 339 -11.28 2.00 4.71
N ALA A 340 -11.33 3.30 5.01
CA ALA A 340 -10.16 4.09 5.42
C ALA A 340 -9.39 3.53 6.63
N HIS A 341 -10.07 2.78 7.51
CA HIS A 341 -9.48 2.11 8.67
C HIS A 341 -9.61 0.58 8.64
N ALA A 342 -9.96 0.02 7.47
CA ALA A 342 -10.04 -1.41 7.29
C ALA A 342 -8.64 -2.03 7.23
N GLN A 343 -8.51 -3.24 7.77
CA GLN A 343 -7.24 -3.95 7.86
C GLN A 343 -7.11 -5.03 6.80
N ALA A 344 -8.14 -5.85 6.64
CA ALA A 344 -8.19 -6.87 5.62
C ALA A 344 -9.57 -6.98 4.96
N ALA A 345 -10.42 -5.96 5.02
CA ALA A 345 -11.71 -5.99 4.33
C ALA A 345 -11.56 -6.10 2.79
N THR A 346 -12.68 -6.30 2.10
CA THR A 346 -12.74 -6.28 0.64
C THR A 346 -13.49 -5.05 0.15
N ALA A 347 -12.80 -4.15 -0.53
CA ALA A 347 -13.35 -2.98 -1.22
C ALA A 347 -13.70 -3.36 -2.66
N VAL A 348 -14.95 -3.16 -3.06
CA VAL A 348 -15.44 -3.48 -4.41
C VAL A 348 -15.90 -2.19 -5.10
N LEU A 349 -15.12 -1.75 -6.08
CA LEU A 349 -15.30 -0.51 -6.82
C LEU A 349 -15.90 -0.76 -8.20
N ALA A 350 -16.72 0.16 -8.69
CA ALA A 350 -17.33 0.08 -10.01
C ALA A 350 -16.48 0.80 -11.06
N PHE A 351 -16.32 0.20 -12.25
CA PHE A 351 -15.90 0.90 -13.46
C PHE A 351 -17.10 1.02 -14.41
N ARG A 352 -17.49 2.26 -14.71
CA ARG A 352 -18.62 2.57 -15.61
C ARG A 352 -18.18 3.21 -16.91
N SER A 353 -17.28 4.19 -16.85
CA SER A 353 -16.81 4.88 -18.05
C SER A 353 -15.35 5.30 -17.96
N HIS A 354 -14.73 5.48 -19.12
CA HIS A 354 -13.35 5.98 -19.22
C HIS A 354 -13.13 7.32 -18.49
N ALA A 355 -14.14 8.19 -18.42
CA ALA A 355 -14.04 9.47 -17.70
C ALA A 355 -13.76 9.31 -16.19
N GLN A 356 -14.08 8.15 -15.61
CA GLN A 356 -13.84 7.85 -14.20
C GLN A 356 -12.49 7.19 -13.94
N LEU A 357 -11.69 6.89 -14.97
CA LEU A 357 -10.47 6.11 -14.84
C LEU A 357 -9.47 6.75 -13.86
N GLU A 358 -9.27 8.07 -13.95
CA GLU A 358 -8.36 8.78 -13.04
C GLU A 358 -8.84 8.71 -11.59
N ALA A 359 -10.13 8.98 -11.35
CA ALA A 359 -10.72 8.90 -10.02
C ALA A 359 -10.63 7.48 -9.44
N LEU A 360 -10.78 6.45 -10.27
CA LEU A 360 -10.64 5.06 -9.87
C LEU A 360 -9.18 4.71 -9.52
N CYS A 361 -8.21 5.18 -10.31
CA CYS A 361 -6.78 5.02 -9.98
C CYS A 361 -6.44 5.70 -8.65
N ALA A 362 -6.93 6.92 -8.44
CA ALA A 362 -6.73 7.65 -7.19
C ALA A 362 -7.33 6.90 -5.98
N ALA A 363 -8.54 6.36 -6.13
CA ALA A 363 -9.20 5.57 -5.08
C ALA A 363 -8.44 4.28 -4.73
N VAL A 364 -8.02 3.50 -5.74
CA VAL A 364 -7.24 2.28 -5.55
C VAL A 364 -5.90 2.58 -4.87
N HIS A 365 -5.20 3.61 -5.35
CA HIS A 365 -3.93 4.04 -4.78
C HIS A 365 -4.10 4.49 -3.32
N ALA A 366 -5.08 5.34 -3.03
CA ALA A 366 -5.35 5.84 -1.68
C ALA A 366 -5.64 4.69 -0.70
N LEU A 367 -6.50 3.74 -1.09
CA LEU A 367 -6.80 2.55 -0.30
C LEU A 367 -5.55 1.71 -0.04
N ARG A 368 -4.72 1.49 -1.07
CA ARG A 368 -3.52 0.69 -0.95
C ARG A 368 -2.49 1.34 -0.02
N ARG A 369 -2.36 2.67 -0.09
CA ARG A 369 -1.48 3.48 0.77
C ARG A 369 -1.95 3.55 2.21
N GLN A 370 -3.25 3.65 2.45
CA GLN A 370 -3.83 3.77 3.80
C GLN A 370 -3.95 2.42 4.52
N CYS A 371 -4.31 1.35 3.80
CA CYS A 371 -4.68 0.06 4.40
C CYS A 371 -3.62 -1.04 4.20
N GLY A 372 -2.65 -0.84 3.31
CA GLY A 372 -1.60 -1.82 3.00
C GLY A 372 -2.06 -2.99 2.14
N GLY A 373 -1.25 -4.06 2.09
CA GLY A 373 -1.42 -5.21 1.19
C GLY A 373 -2.51 -6.21 1.58
N ALA A 374 -2.97 -6.20 2.84
CA ALA A 374 -4.02 -7.12 3.29
C ALA A 374 -5.44 -6.71 2.90
N LEU A 375 -5.68 -5.43 2.57
CA LEU A 375 -6.93 -4.99 1.98
C LEU A 375 -7.09 -5.60 0.58
N LYS A 376 -8.26 -6.15 0.27
CA LYS A 376 -8.55 -6.65 -1.08
C LYS A 376 -9.34 -5.61 -1.84
N ILE A 377 -8.87 -5.27 -3.04
CA ILE A 377 -9.47 -4.26 -3.91
C ILE A 377 -9.88 -4.97 -5.20
N ALA A 378 -11.19 -5.06 -5.43
CA ALA A 378 -11.77 -5.59 -6.66
C ALA A 378 -12.43 -4.47 -7.46
N ILE A 379 -12.30 -4.52 -8.78
CA ILE A 379 -12.93 -3.58 -9.69
C ILE A 379 -13.92 -4.36 -10.55
N VAL A 380 -15.16 -3.90 -10.65
CA VAL A 380 -16.21 -4.57 -11.42
C VAL A 380 -16.65 -3.67 -12.57
N GLU A 381 -16.57 -4.19 -13.78
CA GLU A 381 -17.05 -3.52 -14.99
C GLU A 381 -18.58 -3.59 -15.07
N ARG A 382 -19.23 -2.49 -15.47
CA ARG A 382 -20.70 -2.43 -15.61
C ARG A 382 -21.19 -1.93 -16.96
N ASP A 383 -20.80 -0.72 -17.39
CA ASP A 383 -21.28 -0.17 -18.67
C ASP A 383 -20.22 -0.37 -19.77
N GLU A 384 -19.00 0.11 -19.53
CA GLU A 384 -17.86 -0.06 -20.44
C GLU A 384 -16.94 -1.21 -20.00
N VAL A 385 -16.34 -1.89 -20.98
CA VAL A 385 -15.28 -2.89 -20.77
C VAL A 385 -13.94 -2.17 -20.66
N LEU A 386 -13.11 -2.52 -19.68
CA LEU A 386 -11.77 -1.99 -19.57
C LEU A 386 -10.92 -2.55 -20.71
N ARG A 387 -10.22 -1.66 -21.40
CA ARG A 387 -9.16 -2.08 -22.31
C ARG A 387 -8.03 -2.69 -21.48
N GLN A 388 -7.37 -3.71 -22.01
CA GLN A 388 -6.26 -4.43 -21.37
C GLN A 388 -5.21 -3.49 -20.74
N GLN A 389 -4.87 -2.39 -21.42
CA GLN A 389 -3.93 -1.38 -20.91
C GLN A 389 -4.37 -0.74 -19.58
N PHE A 390 -5.66 -0.52 -19.40
CA PHE A 390 -6.25 0.13 -18.22
C PHE A 390 -6.51 -0.88 -17.12
N GLU A 391 -6.83 -2.13 -17.48
CA GLU A 391 -6.79 -3.24 -16.53
C GLU A 391 -5.39 -3.39 -15.92
N MET A 392 -4.35 -3.45 -16.75
CA MET A 392 -2.95 -3.54 -16.28
C MET A 392 -2.56 -2.35 -15.41
N LEU A 393 -2.97 -1.13 -15.78
CA LEU A 393 -2.80 0.07 -14.96
C LEU A 393 -3.45 -0.09 -13.57
N LEU A 394 -4.70 -0.52 -13.51
CA LEU A 394 -5.41 -0.66 -12.23
C LEU A 394 -4.75 -1.73 -11.36
N LEU A 395 -4.30 -2.83 -11.97
CA LEU A 395 -3.56 -3.87 -11.28
C LEU A 395 -2.21 -3.36 -10.76
N SER A 396 -1.46 -2.55 -11.51
CA SER A 396 -0.17 -1.98 -11.05
C SER A 396 -0.33 -0.88 -9.99
N VAL A 397 -1.43 -0.13 -10.05
CA VAL A 397 -1.78 0.90 -9.06
C VAL A 397 -2.20 0.26 -7.72
N GLY A 398 -2.62 -1.00 -7.74
CA GLY A 398 -2.84 -1.78 -6.51
C GLY A 398 -4.12 -2.58 -6.46
N ALA A 399 -4.88 -2.72 -7.54
CA ALA A 399 -6.06 -3.59 -7.56
C ALA A 399 -5.64 -5.06 -7.51
N ASN A 400 -6.36 -5.88 -6.74
CA ASN A 400 -6.13 -7.33 -6.72
C ASN A 400 -6.66 -7.98 -8.00
N ARG A 401 -7.85 -7.56 -8.44
CA ARG A 401 -8.58 -8.18 -9.54
C ARG A 401 -9.51 -7.19 -10.24
N VAL A 402 -9.59 -7.31 -11.57
CA VAL A 402 -10.68 -6.75 -12.38
C VAL A 402 -11.65 -7.87 -12.71
N VAL A 403 -12.94 -7.61 -12.53
CA VAL A 403 -14.05 -8.53 -12.76
C VAL A 403 -14.79 -8.04 -14.00
N ALA A 404 -14.85 -8.92 -15.00
CA ALA A 404 -15.44 -8.63 -16.29
C ALA A 404 -16.92 -8.25 -16.19
N ARG A 405 -17.37 -7.48 -17.19
CA ARG A 405 -18.75 -7.02 -17.33
C ARG A 405 -19.75 -8.18 -17.39
N ASP A 406 -20.98 -7.91 -16.98
CA ASP A 406 -22.13 -8.80 -17.13
C ASP A 406 -22.02 -10.15 -16.39
N LEU A 407 -21.14 -10.26 -15.39
CA LEU A 407 -21.03 -11.46 -14.57
C LEU A 407 -22.29 -11.64 -13.69
N PRO A 408 -22.93 -12.83 -13.69
CA PRO A 408 -24.03 -13.11 -12.77
C PRO A 408 -23.59 -12.89 -11.31
N MET A 409 -24.52 -12.43 -10.46
CA MET A 409 -24.22 -12.10 -9.06
C MET A 409 -23.53 -13.24 -8.29
N SER A 410 -23.89 -14.50 -8.56
CA SER A 410 -23.23 -15.67 -7.95
C SER A 410 -21.75 -15.82 -8.34
N ARG A 411 -21.39 -15.48 -9.59
CA ARG A 411 -20.01 -15.47 -10.07
C ARG A 411 -19.23 -14.28 -9.53
N LEU A 412 -19.87 -13.12 -9.41
CA LEU A 412 -19.27 -11.95 -8.74
C LEU A 412 -18.94 -12.27 -7.27
N GLN A 413 -19.88 -12.86 -6.53
CA GLN A 413 -19.66 -13.30 -5.15
C GLN A 413 -18.50 -14.30 -5.05
N ALA A 414 -18.44 -15.29 -5.94
CA ALA A 414 -17.33 -16.24 -5.98
C ALA A 414 -15.99 -15.55 -6.26
N ALA A 415 -15.95 -14.58 -7.18
CA ALA A 415 -14.74 -13.82 -7.50
C ALA A 415 -14.26 -12.96 -6.31
N VAL A 416 -15.19 -12.32 -5.59
CA VAL A 416 -14.89 -11.56 -4.36
C VAL A 416 -14.42 -12.48 -3.25
N HIS A 417 -15.09 -13.62 -3.02
CA HIS A 417 -14.72 -14.57 -1.98
C HIS A 417 -13.35 -15.21 -2.23
N ALA A 418 -12.97 -15.45 -3.48
CA ALA A 418 -11.66 -15.99 -3.86
C ALA A 418 -10.49 -15.08 -3.45
N LEU A 419 -10.73 -13.79 -3.18
CA LEU A 419 -9.70 -12.85 -2.70
C LEU A 419 -9.40 -13.01 -1.19
N ARG A 420 -10.23 -13.74 -0.44
CA ARG A 420 -10.02 -13.97 0.99
C ARG A 420 -8.69 -14.70 1.23
N GLY A 421 -7.96 -14.30 2.27
CA GLY A 421 -6.66 -14.83 2.66
C GLY A 421 -5.48 -14.32 1.83
N GLN A 422 -5.73 -13.61 0.71
CA GLN A 422 -4.67 -13.11 -0.16
C GLN A 422 -4.01 -11.86 0.42
N LEU A 423 -2.68 -11.81 0.31
CA LEU A 423 -1.89 -10.60 0.50
C LEU A 423 -1.48 -10.05 -0.87
N TYR A 424 -1.66 -8.74 -1.05
CA TYR A 424 -1.14 -8.05 -2.22
C TYR A 424 0.38 -7.86 -2.07
N ALA A 425 1.15 -8.67 -2.80
CA ALA A 425 2.62 -8.67 -2.73
C ALA A 425 3.29 -8.00 -3.95
N ARG A 426 2.53 -7.57 -4.96
CA ARG A 426 3.10 -6.89 -6.13
C ARG A 426 3.59 -5.49 -5.73
N PRO A 427 4.63 -4.96 -6.39
CA PRO A 427 4.98 -3.55 -6.25
C PRO A 427 3.79 -2.66 -6.61
N VAL A 428 3.60 -1.59 -5.82
CA VAL A 428 2.60 -0.56 -6.08
C VAL A 428 3.31 0.64 -6.68
N ALA A 429 2.77 1.21 -7.75
CA ALA A 429 3.32 2.43 -8.33
C ALA A 429 3.39 3.55 -7.25
N PRO A 430 4.56 4.18 -7.03
CA PRO A 430 4.70 5.20 -5.99
C PRO A 430 3.90 6.48 -6.30
N ASP A 431 3.72 6.77 -7.59
CA ASP A 431 2.83 7.82 -8.09
C ASP A 431 1.87 7.22 -9.13
N TYR A 432 0.58 7.20 -8.78
CA TYR A 432 -0.46 6.71 -9.69
C TYR A 432 -0.64 7.62 -10.92
N ARG A 433 -0.31 8.92 -10.84
CA ARG A 433 -0.46 9.84 -11.98
C ARG A 433 0.56 9.56 -13.06
N ALA A 434 1.81 9.31 -12.68
CA ALA A 434 2.84 8.84 -13.60
C ALA A 434 2.45 7.52 -14.29
N ALA A 435 1.91 6.56 -13.52
CA ALA A 435 1.39 5.30 -14.06
C ALA A 435 0.23 5.54 -15.05
N LEU A 436 -0.74 6.37 -14.69
CA LEU A 436 -1.86 6.73 -15.56
C LEU A 436 -1.38 7.39 -16.87
N ALA A 437 -0.43 8.33 -16.78
CA ALA A 437 0.15 8.98 -17.95
C ALA A 437 0.85 7.98 -18.88
N ALA A 438 1.55 6.98 -18.33
CA ALA A 438 2.16 5.91 -19.13
C ALA A 438 1.11 5.04 -19.86
N ALA A 439 -0.04 4.78 -19.22
CA ALA A 439 -1.11 3.95 -19.79
C ALA A 439 -1.99 4.67 -20.82
N LEU A 440 -2.17 5.99 -20.69
CA LEU A 440 -2.92 6.80 -21.67
C LEU A 440 -2.17 6.93 -23.00
N GLY A 441 -0.85 6.70 -22.99
CA GLY A 441 0.00 6.93 -24.14
C GLY A 441 0.05 8.41 -24.53
N ASP A 442 0.73 8.72 -25.63
CA ASP A 442 0.67 10.06 -26.17
C ASP A 442 -0.45 10.20 -27.21
N SER A 443 -0.96 11.41 -27.42
CA SER A 443 -2.04 11.72 -28.38
C SER A 443 -1.64 11.60 -29.87
N VAL A 444 -0.50 10.99 -30.18
CA VAL A 444 0.00 10.88 -31.57
C VAL A 444 -0.60 9.64 -32.23
N LEU A 445 -1.02 9.80 -33.47
CA LEU A 445 -1.77 8.82 -34.24
C LEU A 445 -1.34 8.88 -35.70
N GLY A 446 -1.18 7.72 -36.35
CA GLY A 446 -0.98 7.67 -37.79
C GLY A 446 0.48 7.79 -38.24
N TYR A 447 0.68 8.33 -39.43
CA TYR A 447 2.00 8.33 -40.08
C TYR A 447 3.00 9.21 -39.34
N LEU A 448 4.21 8.68 -39.16
CA LEU A 448 5.38 9.43 -38.70
C LEU A 448 6.57 9.12 -39.62
N PRO A 449 7.43 10.11 -39.92
CA PRO A 449 8.69 9.84 -40.59
C PRO A 449 9.59 8.97 -39.71
N VAL A 450 10.43 8.12 -40.34
CA VAL A 450 11.23 7.07 -39.67
C VAL A 450 11.97 7.56 -38.44
N GLY A 451 12.62 8.73 -38.51
CA GLY A 451 13.33 9.30 -37.36
C GLY A 451 12.42 9.58 -36.16
N ALA A 452 11.25 10.18 -36.40
CA ALA A 452 10.25 10.47 -35.38
C ALA A 452 9.59 9.18 -34.87
N PHE A 453 9.28 8.25 -35.77
CA PHE A 453 8.73 6.93 -35.43
C PHE A 453 9.64 6.17 -34.46
N CYS A 454 10.93 6.01 -34.78
CA CYS A 454 11.83 5.26 -33.91
C CYS A 454 12.12 5.97 -32.58
N LEU A 455 12.22 7.30 -32.56
CA LEU A 455 12.35 8.05 -31.31
C LEU A 455 11.11 7.89 -30.44
N ARG A 456 9.93 7.95 -31.06
CA ARG A 456 8.65 7.84 -30.38
C ARG A 456 8.45 6.49 -29.74
N ILE A 457 8.69 5.41 -30.48
CA ILE A 457 8.48 4.06 -29.95
C ILE A 457 9.40 3.80 -28.77
N ARG A 458 10.68 4.22 -28.83
CA ARG A 458 11.59 4.10 -27.69
C ARG A 458 11.06 4.83 -26.45
N ALA A 459 10.61 6.08 -26.61
CA ALA A 459 9.99 6.81 -25.50
C ALA A 459 8.74 6.11 -24.94
N VAL A 460 7.96 5.44 -25.79
CA VAL A 460 6.80 4.63 -25.35
C VAL A 460 7.25 3.39 -24.58
N LEU A 461 8.24 2.65 -25.09
CA LEU A 461 8.77 1.45 -24.43
C LEU A 461 9.40 1.80 -23.07
N ASP A 462 10.19 2.87 -23.00
CA ASP A 462 10.83 3.34 -21.76
C ASP A 462 9.80 3.70 -20.69
N ARG A 463 8.72 4.40 -21.07
CA ARG A 463 7.63 4.75 -20.13
C ARG A 463 6.74 3.55 -19.79
N GLY A 464 6.51 2.65 -20.74
CA GLY A 464 5.66 1.46 -20.59
C GLY A 464 6.29 0.36 -19.74
N ALA A 465 7.61 0.40 -19.53
CA ALA A 465 8.35 -0.56 -18.71
C ALA A 465 7.80 -0.66 -17.28
N VAL A 466 7.36 0.46 -16.68
CA VAL A 466 6.78 0.50 -15.32
C VAL A 466 5.52 -0.37 -15.21
N LEU A 467 4.74 -0.44 -16.29
CA LEU A 467 3.46 -1.15 -16.34
C LEU A 467 3.58 -2.53 -16.99
N SER A 468 4.76 -2.87 -17.54
CA SER A 468 4.96 -4.07 -18.36
C SER A 468 3.91 -4.22 -19.46
N LEU A 469 3.54 -3.10 -20.12
CA LEU A 469 2.53 -3.11 -21.17
C LEU A 469 3.04 -3.89 -22.39
N PRO A 470 2.25 -4.83 -22.93
CA PRO A 470 2.64 -5.53 -24.14
C PRO A 470 2.55 -4.58 -25.35
N HIS A 471 3.60 -4.51 -26.15
CA HIS A 471 3.62 -3.72 -27.38
C HIS A 471 3.94 -4.62 -28.56
N THR A 472 3.33 -4.35 -29.71
CA THR A 472 3.59 -5.10 -30.94
C THR A 472 4.03 -4.17 -32.06
N LEU A 473 5.10 -4.55 -32.76
CA LEU A 473 5.51 -3.94 -34.03
C LEU A 473 5.20 -4.93 -35.16
N ALA A 474 4.24 -4.60 -36.01
CA ALA A 474 3.96 -5.36 -37.22
C ALA A 474 4.83 -4.86 -38.37
N LYS A 475 5.68 -5.74 -38.90
CA LYS A 475 6.46 -5.53 -40.12
C LYS A 475 5.76 -6.23 -41.28
N ILE A 476 5.30 -5.44 -42.25
CA ILE A 476 4.46 -5.90 -43.37
C ILE A 476 5.28 -5.72 -44.65
N ALA A 477 5.65 -6.80 -45.33
CA ALA A 477 6.40 -6.72 -46.59
C ALA A 477 5.45 -6.47 -47.76
N LEU A 478 5.56 -5.32 -48.43
CA LEU A 478 4.61 -4.96 -49.49
C LEU A 478 4.84 -5.78 -50.77
N LEU A 479 3.75 -6.18 -51.42
CA LEU A 479 3.80 -6.90 -52.68
C LEU A 479 4.40 -6.05 -53.81
N PRO A 480 5.13 -6.65 -54.78
CA PRO A 480 5.61 -5.95 -55.96
C PRO A 480 4.45 -5.33 -56.75
N GLY A 481 4.38 -3.99 -56.78
CA GLY A 481 3.32 -3.22 -57.45
C GLY A 481 2.38 -2.47 -56.50
N VAL A 482 2.45 -2.74 -55.20
CA VAL A 482 1.74 -1.94 -54.19
C VAL A 482 2.54 -0.68 -53.87
N SER A 483 1.94 0.49 -54.09
CA SER A 483 2.51 1.78 -53.71
C SER A 483 2.48 1.95 -52.19
N HIS A 484 3.58 2.42 -51.61
CA HIS A 484 3.66 2.78 -50.19
C HIS A 484 2.61 3.84 -49.80
N VAL A 485 2.34 4.80 -50.69
CA VAL A 485 1.32 5.83 -50.47
C VAL A 485 -0.07 5.21 -50.41
N ASP A 486 -0.36 4.24 -51.27
CA ASP A 486 -1.66 3.57 -51.26
C ASP A 486 -1.80 2.71 -50.01
N ALA A 487 -0.78 1.92 -49.65
CA ALA A 487 -0.77 1.16 -48.41
C ALA A 487 -0.96 2.04 -47.16
N LEU A 488 -0.31 3.21 -47.11
CA LEU A 488 -0.48 4.18 -46.02
C LEU A 488 -1.87 4.81 -45.99
N ARG A 489 -2.50 5.10 -47.14
CA ARG A 489 -3.90 5.60 -47.21
C ARG A 489 -4.92 4.59 -46.70
N ARG A 490 -4.61 3.30 -46.88
CA ARG A 490 -5.41 2.15 -46.44
C ARG A 490 -5.24 1.88 -44.94
N CYS A 491 -4.09 2.23 -44.35
CA CYS A 491 -3.82 2.15 -42.92
C CYS A 491 -4.46 3.33 -42.15
N ARG A 492 -5.55 3.06 -41.42
CA ARG A 492 -6.31 4.06 -40.66
C ARG A 492 -6.34 3.71 -39.16
N PRO A 493 -5.24 3.91 -38.42
CA PRO A 493 -5.26 3.74 -36.99
C PRO A 493 -6.27 4.71 -36.37
N ARG A 494 -7.08 4.20 -35.44
CA ARG A 494 -8.14 4.98 -34.76
C ARG A 494 -7.81 5.31 -33.31
N ARG A 495 -6.77 4.66 -32.77
CA ARG A 495 -6.41 4.71 -31.35
C ARG A 495 -5.09 5.45 -31.18
N ALA A 496 -5.10 6.48 -30.35
CA ALA A 496 -3.88 7.22 -30.00
C ALA A 496 -2.81 6.26 -29.48
N GLY A 497 -1.56 6.47 -29.93
CA GLY A 497 -0.44 5.57 -29.70
C GLY A 497 -0.14 4.64 -30.88
N ASP A 498 -1.13 4.34 -31.73
CA ASP A 498 -0.90 3.53 -32.93
C ASP A 498 -0.31 4.41 -34.04
N VAL A 499 0.93 4.09 -34.42
CA VAL A 499 1.71 4.88 -35.39
C VAL A 499 2.24 3.99 -36.49
N VAL A 500 2.43 4.58 -37.67
CA VAL A 500 2.89 3.86 -38.87
C VAL A 500 4.03 4.60 -39.55
N THR A 501 5.01 3.86 -40.08
CA THR A 501 6.03 4.38 -41.01
C THR A 501 6.23 3.37 -42.14
N ALA A 502 6.94 3.78 -43.19
CA ALA A 502 7.34 2.93 -44.30
C ALA A 502 8.86 3.02 -44.52
N ASP A 503 9.48 1.95 -45.03
CA ASP A 503 10.83 1.95 -45.60
C ASP A 503 10.77 1.78 -47.15
N ALA A 504 11.81 1.21 -47.78
CA ALA A 504 11.85 0.96 -49.21
C ALA A 504 10.96 -0.22 -49.70
N GLY A 505 10.57 -1.15 -48.81
CA GLY A 505 9.80 -2.35 -49.16
C GLY A 505 8.83 -2.86 -48.09
N HIS A 506 8.78 -2.21 -46.93
CA HIS A 506 7.99 -2.61 -45.78
C HIS A 506 7.18 -1.45 -45.22
N LEU A 507 6.05 -1.80 -44.64
CA LEU A 507 5.26 -0.96 -43.77
C LEU A 507 5.43 -1.43 -42.33
N TYR A 508 5.69 -0.50 -41.42
CA TYR A 508 5.86 -0.74 -40.00
C TYR A 508 4.70 -0.12 -39.23
N VAL A 509 3.87 -0.94 -38.60
CA VAL A 509 2.75 -0.49 -37.78
C VAL A 509 3.07 -0.84 -36.32
N PHE A 510 3.23 0.18 -35.49
CA PHE A 510 3.36 0.01 -34.05
C PHE A 510 1.99 0.09 -33.39
N LEU A 511 1.65 -0.94 -32.62
CA LEU A 511 0.39 -1.09 -31.91
C LEU A 511 0.64 -0.89 -30.41
N PHE A 512 0.09 0.18 -29.87
CA PHE A 512 0.25 0.53 -28.45
C PHE A 512 -0.60 -0.39 -27.57
N ALA A 513 -0.04 -0.89 -26.46
CA ALA A 513 -0.67 -1.83 -25.53
C ALA A 513 -1.50 -2.92 -26.24
N CYS A 514 -0.83 -3.73 -27.05
CA CYS A 514 -1.38 -4.81 -27.88
C CYS A 514 -0.44 -6.02 -27.81
N GLU A 515 -0.99 -7.18 -27.46
CA GLU A 515 -0.28 -8.46 -27.47
C GLU A 515 -0.02 -8.92 -28.93
N PRO A 516 1.11 -9.60 -29.21
CA PRO A 516 1.38 -10.13 -30.55
C PRO A 516 0.31 -11.11 -31.04
N ALA A 517 -0.36 -11.82 -30.11
CA ALA A 517 -1.47 -12.73 -30.42
C ALA A 517 -2.70 -12.00 -31.00
N ASP A 518 -2.96 -10.76 -30.56
CA ASP A 518 -4.11 -9.96 -30.98
C ASP A 518 -3.79 -9.04 -32.18
N ALA A 519 -2.53 -9.04 -32.63
CA ALA A 519 -2.05 -8.12 -33.63
C ALA A 519 -2.76 -8.29 -34.99
N SER A 520 -3.04 -9.52 -35.42
CA SER A 520 -3.77 -9.79 -36.66
C SER A 520 -5.16 -9.17 -36.66
N ASP A 521 -5.89 -9.31 -35.55
CA ASP A 521 -7.23 -8.72 -35.38
C ASP A 521 -7.16 -7.18 -35.30
N ALA A 522 -6.12 -6.64 -34.67
CA ALA A 522 -5.89 -5.20 -34.64
C ALA A 522 -5.62 -4.65 -36.05
N LEU A 523 -4.75 -5.31 -36.83
CA LEU A 523 -4.46 -4.91 -38.21
C LEU A 523 -5.71 -4.99 -39.09
N ALA A 524 -6.54 -6.03 -38.95
CA ALA A 524 -7.81 -6.14 -39.69
C ALA A 524 -8.79 -4.98 -39.43
N ARG A 525 -8.70 -4.32 -38.26
CA ARG A 525 -9.50 -3.14 -37.92
C ARG A 525 -8.87 -1.82 -38.37
N ILE A 526 -7.53 -1.79 -38.47
CA ILE A 526 -6.75 -0.61 -38.85
C ILE A 526 -6.75 -0.42 -40.37
N PHE A 527 -6.62 -1.51 -41.13
CA PHE A 527 -6.68 -1.46 -42.58
C PHE A 527 -8.14 -1.50 -43.07
N ASP A 528 -8.46 -0.68 -44.06
CA ASP A 528 -9.77 -0.70 -44.74
C ASP A 528 -9.90 -1.84 -45.77
N VAL A 529 -8.81 -2.55 -46.05
CA VAL A 529 -8.73 -3.75 -46.90
C VAL A 529 -8.03 -4.88 -46.16
N PRO A 530 -8.28 -6.16 -46.50
CA PRO A 530 -7.55 -7.27 -45.91
C PRO A 530 -6.04 -7.12 -46.15
N VAL A 531 -5.23 -7.32 -45.11
CA VAL A 531 -3.78 -7.12 -45.17
C VAL A 531 -3.12 -8.02 -46.23
N ASP A 532 -3.70 -9.19 -46.48
CA ASP A 532 -3.27 -10.15 -47.52
C ASP A 532 -3.29 -9.56 -48.94
N THR A 533 -4.07 -8.49 -49.17
CA THR A 533 -4.08 -7.79 -50.46
C THR A 533 -2.87 -6.86 -50.65
N LEU A 534 -2.21 -6.50 -49.55
CA LEU A 534 -1.06 -5.59 -49.51
C LEU A 534 0.26 -6.36 -49.33
N SER A 535 0.22 -7.53 -48.69
CA SER A 535 1.39 -8.29 -48.26
C SER A 535 1.11 -9.79 -48.18
N ASP A 536 2.08 -10.60 -48.57
CA ASP A 536 2.11 -12.06 -48.34
C ASP A 536 2.85 -12.43 -47.03
N ARG A 537 3.52 -11.47 -46.39
CA ARG A 537 4.40 -11.70 -45.23
C ARG A 537 4.23 -10.58 -44.19
N VAL A 538 3.50 -10.91 -43.13
CA VAL A 538 3.35 -10.07 -41.93
C VAL A 538 4.08 -10.73 -40.76
N VAL A 539 4.98 -9.98 -40.11
CA VAL A 539 5.71 -10.43 -38.92
C VAL A 539 5.34 -9.53 -37.76
N CYS A 540 4.73 -10.09 -36.71
CA CYS A 540 4.39 -9.38 -35.48
C CYS A 540 5.48 -9.61 -34.43
N LEU A 541 6.20 -8.55 -34.08
CA LEU A 541 7.32 -8.56 -33.14
C LEU A 541 6.86 -8.08 -31.76
N GLY A 542 7.15 -8.86 -30.72
CA GLY A 542 6.96 -8.46 -29.31
C GLY A 542 8.13 -7.63 -28.78
N HIS A 543 7.96 -7.09 -27.57
CA HIS A 543 8.83 -6.10 -26.91
C HIS A 543 10.34 -6.33 -27.10
N GLU A 544 10.83 -7.53 -26.80
CA GLU A 544 12.25 -7.92 -26.85
C GLU A 544 12.88 -7.94 -28.25
N SER A 545 12.06 -7.92 -29.31
CA SER A 545 12.52 -7.83 -30.71
C SER A 545 12.31 -6.45 -31.34
N ILE A 546 11.51 -5.57 -30.72
CA ILE A 546 11.21 -4.25 -31.27
C ILE A 546 12.48 -3.40 -31.38
N ASP A 547 13.31 -3.35 -30.33
CA ASP A 547 14.51 -2.50 -30.34
C ASP A 547 15.50 -2.85 -31.46
N LYS A 548 15.70 -4.15 -31.70
CA LYS A 548 16.57 -4.64 -32.77
C LYS A 548 16.07 -4.19 -34.15
N GLU A 549 14.76 -4.26 -34.37
CA GLU A 549 14.14 -3.83 -35.62
C GLU A 549 14.19 -2.31 -35.78
N LEU A 550 14.01 -1.54 -34.70
CA LEU A 550 14.16 -0.09 -34.72
C LEU A 550 15.60 0.36 -35.03
N ASP A 551 16.60 -0.38 -34.52
CA ASP A 551 18.01 -0.13 -34.85
C ASP A 551 18.33 -0.46 -36.31
N ALA A 552 17.76 -1.54 -36.86
CA ALA A 552 17.88 -1.88 -38.27
C ALA A 552 17.29 -0.78 -39.15
N LEU A 553 16.06 -0.35 -38.85
CA LEU A 553 15.36 0.70 -39.59
C LEU A 553 16.11 2.05 -39.52
N LYS A 554 16.65 2.42 -38.34
CA LYS A 554 17.50 3.61 -38.20
C LYS A 554 18.79 3.52 -39.03
N THR A 555 19.41 2.34 -39.07
CA THR A 555 20.65 2.11 -39.81
C THR A 555 20.39 2.21 -41.32
N GLU A 556 19.29 1.67 -41.80
CA GLU A 556 18.88 1.79 -43.20
C GLU A 556 18.62 3.24 -43.59
N ASN A 557 17.86 3.98 -42.78
CA ASN A 557 17.62 5.40 -43.01
C ASN A 557 18.90 6.26 -43.05
N ARG A 558 19.94 5.85 -42.32
CA ARG A 558 21.27 6.51 -42.36
C ARG A 558 22.04 6.16 -43.64
N ARG A 559 21.89 4.94 -44.16
CA ARG A 559 22.57 4.48 -45.39
C ARG A 559 21.94 5.11 -46.64
N ALA A 560 20.62 5.12 -46.69
CA ALA A 560 19.84 5.73 -47.76
C ALA A 560 18.63 6.43 -47.12
N PRO A 561 18.50 7.76 -47.28
CA PRO A 561 17.35 8.49 -46.73
C PRO A 561 16.04 7.90 -47.24
N ILE A 562 15.22 7.42 -46.32
CA ILE A 562 13.90 6.86 -46.62
C ILE A 562 12.94 8.02 -46.96
N ALA A 563 12.03 7.77 -47.90
CA ALA A 563 11.04 8.75 -48.33
C ALA A 563 10.16 9.21 -47.16
N ASP A 564 10.02 10.53 -47.02
CA ASP A 564 9.12 11.15 -46.06
C ASP A 564 7.78 11.46 -46.73
N TYR A 565 6.71 10.87 -46.21
CA TYR A 565 5.34 11.05 -46.69
C TYR A 565 4.54 12.04 -45.83
N SER A 566 5.20 12.80 -44.95
CA SER A 566 4.54 13.72 -44.01
C SER A 566 3.62 14.71 -44.72
N ASP A 567 4.01 15.22 -45.90
CA ASP A 567 3.18 16.16 -46.67
C ASP A 567 1.82 15.59 -47.13
N LEU A 568 1.73 14.25 -47.25
CA LEU A 568 0.50 13.57 -47.69
C LEU A 568 -0.40 13.17 -46.52
N PHE A 569 0.16 13.06 -45.32
CA PHE A 569 -0.53 12.53 -44.13
C PHE A 569 -0.46 13.48 -42.91
N ALA A 570 0.03 14.70 -43.09
CA ALA A 570 0.02 15.73 -42.06
C ALA A 570 -1.43 15.99 -41.63
N VAL A 571 -1.70 15.72 -40.36
CA VAL A 571 -2.96 16.14 -39.74
C VAL A 571 -2.97 17.66 -39.73
N ALA A 572 -3.96 18.28 -40.38
CA ALA A 572 -4.18 19.71 -40.30
C ALA A 572 -4.36 20.08 -38.81
N ARG A 573 -3.33 20.67 -38.23
CA ARG A 573 -3.41 21.31 -36.91
C ARG A 573 -4.46 22.40 -37.04
N PRO A 574 -5.50 22.49 -36.20
CA PRO A 574 -6.44 23.59 -36.28
C PRO A 574 -5.62 24.88 -36.23
N ALA A 575 -5.74 25.68 -37.29
CA ALA A 575 -5.02 26.94 -37.40
C ALA A 575 -5.31 27.72 -36.13
N ALA A 576 -4.26 28.05 -35.38
CA ALA A 576 -4.36 29.03 -34.31
C ALA A 576 -5.07 30.25 -34.92
N ALA A 577 -6.19 30.63 -34.32
CA ALA A 577 -6.92 31.83 -34.71
C ALA A 577 -5.91 32.98 -34.87
N PRO A 578 -5.99 33.79 -35.93
CA PRO A 578 -5.02 34.85 -36.17
C PRO A 578 -5.00 35.75 -34.94
N GLN A 579 -3.87 35.72 -34.23
CA GLN A 579 -3.58 36.67 -33.17
C GLN A 579 -3.54 38.04 -33.83
N VAL A 580 -4.57 38.83 -33.57
CA VAL A 580 -4.61 40.24 -33.93
C VAL A 580 -3.36 40.89 -33.30
N PRO A 581 -2.50 41.55 -34.09
CA PRO A 581 -1.32 42.19 -33.52
C PRO A 581 -1.75 43.35 -32.65
N ALA A 582 -1.35 43.31 -31.38
CA ALA A 582 -1.49 44.41 -30.44
C ALA A 582 -0.56 45.56 -30.85
N GLY A 583 -1.10 46.51 -31.63
CA GLY A 583 -0.50 47.80 -31.91
C GLY A 583 -0.95 48.85 -30.89
N ARG A 584 0.02 49.48 -30.22
CA ARG A 584 -0.17 50.61 -29.28
C ARG A 584 -0.54 51.91 -30.01
N ALA A 585 -1.52 52.60 -29.40
CA ALA A 585 -1.68 54.06 -29.22
C ALA A 585 -1.90 55.00 -30.44
N GLY A 586 -2.95 55.83 -30.33
CA GLY A 586 -3.00 57.18 -30.91
C GLY A 586 -4.26 57.57 -31.68
N GLU A 587 -5.28 58.05 -30.96
CA GLU A 587 -6.12 59.23 -31.25
C GLU A 587 -6.43 59.63 -32.71
N VAL A 588 -7.72 59.71 -33.08
CA VAL A 588 -8.43 60.93 -33.57
C VAL A 588 -9.93 60.63 -33.73
N ALA A 589 -10.74 61.63 -33.36
CA ALA A 589 -12.18 61.64 -33.13
C ALA A 589 -13.10 61.77 -34.37
N ARG A 590 -14.41 61.66 -34.06
CA ARG A 590 -15.65 62.04 -34.80
C ARG A 590 -16.11 60.98 -35.81
N ARG A 591 -17.37 60.54 -35.84
CA ARG A 591 -18.63 61.29 -35.74
C ARG A 591 -19.79 60.30 -35.46
N ALA A 592 -20.64 60.63 -34.50
CA ALA A 592 -21.90 59.94 -34.24
C ALA A 592 -23.06 60.65 -34.95
N GLU A 593 -24.12 59.89 -35.24
CA GLU A 593 -25.58 60.21 -35.30
C GLU A 593 -26.29 59.33 -36.38
N PRO A 594 -27.62 59.07 -36.31
CA PRO A 594 -28.34 58.33 -35.25
C PRO A 594 -29.47 57.41 -35.80
N GLY A 595 -30.20 56.71 -34.91
CA GLY A 595 -31.56 56.17 -35.15
C GLY A 595 -31.66 54.63 -35.06
N GLY A 596 -32.58 54.00 -34.32
CA GLY A 596 -33.74 54.48 -33.55
C GLY A 596 -34.28 53.37 -32.62
N ALA A 597 -35.09 53.80 -31.65
CA ALA A 597 -35.72 53.05 -30.55
C ALA A 597 -36.60 51.86 -30.99
N SER A 598 -36.78 50.82 -30.18
CA SER A 598 -37.85 50.62 -29.16
C SER A 598 -37.90 49.08 -28.92
N ASP A 599 -38.27 48.46 -27.79
CA ASP A 599 -39.02 48.80 -26.59
C ASP A 599 -38.65 47.83 -25.44
N MET A 600 -38.68 48.36 -24.21
CA MET A 600 -38.79 47.68 -22.89
C MET A 600 -40.29 47.46 -22.57
N PRO A 601 -40.78 46.81 -21.46
CA PRO A 601 -40.25 46.81 -20.08
C PRO A 601 -40.48 45.51 -19.26
N GLY A 602 -40.05 45.32 -18.01
CA GLY A 602 -39.33 46.18 -17.07
C GLY A 602 -39.17 45.59 -15.66
N ALA A 603 -38.67 46.46 -14.76
CA ALA A 603 -38.75 46.51 -13.29
C ALA A 603 -38.11 45.36 -12.48
N ALA A 604 -37.28 45.56 -11.44
CA ALA A 604 -36.88 46.71 -10.62
C ALA A 604 -35.47 46.42 -10.02
N ASP A 605 -34.48 47.33 -10.08
CA ASP A 605 -34.02 48.28 -9.02
C ASP A 605 -33.82 47.65 -7.62
N ARG A 606 -32.75 47.81 -6.81
CA ARG A 606 -31.41 48.50 -6.76
C ARG A 606 -30.92 48.31 -5.27
N PRO A 607 -29.80 48.89 -4.74
CA PRO A 607 -28.41 48.96 -5.21
C PRO A 607 -27.30 48.87 -4.09
N ILE A 608 -26.01 48.87 -4.49
CA ILE A 608 -24.81 49.55 -3.89
C ILE A 608 -24.35 49.09 -2.47
N ASP A 609 -23.10 48.68 -2.24
CA ASP A 609 -21.99 49.64 -2.08
C ASP A 609 -20.57 49.08 -2.31
N ALA A 610 -19.71 49.97 -2.79
CA ALA A 610 -18.30 49.74 -3.07
C ALA A 610 -17.43 50.57 -2.12
N ALA A 611 -16.40 49.95 -1.51
CA ALA A 611 -15.24 50.70 -0.99
C ALA A 611 -13.99 49.80 -0.86
N ARG A 612 -13.00 50.08 -1.71
CA ARG A 612 -11.55 49.87 -1.46
C ARG A 612 -10.99 51.19 -0.89
N PRO A 613 -9.69 51.35 -0.56
CA PRO A 613 -8.65 50.41 -0.11
C PRO A 613 -7.90 50.95 1.14
N LEU A 614 -6.99 50.19 1.76
CA LEU A 614 -5.82 50.75 2.47
C LEU A 614 -4.70 49.70 2.54
N ALA A 615 -3.48 50.16 2.29
CA ALA A 615 -2.25 49.40 2.09
C ALA A 615 -1.27 49.59 3.26
N ARG A 616 -0.45 48.56 3.53
CA ARG A 616 0.99 48.55 3.95
C ARG A 616 1.27 47.17 4.60
N ALA A 617 2.09 46.29 4.01
CA ALA A 617 3.55 46.29 3.82
C ALA A 617 4.29 45.69 5.03
N ASP A 618 4.85 44.49 4.81
CA ASP A 618 6.16 43.94 5.23
C ASP A 618 6.09 42.40 5.07
N ALA A 619 6.67 41.80 4.02
CA ALA A 619 8.09 41.45 3.81
C ALA A 619 8.57 40.31 4.74
N ASP A 620 8.54 39.06 4.25
CA ASP A 620 9.74 38.22 4.14
C ASP A 620 9.51 36.85 3.45
N ALA A 621 10.39 36.59 2.47
CA ALA A 621 10.93 35.33 1.95
C ALA A 621 10.03 34.09 1.70
N VAL A 622 9.73 33.85 0.40
CA VAL A 622 9.32 32.54 -0.15
C VAL A 622 10.41 32.06 -1.12
N PRO A 623 10.91 30.81 -1.04
CA PRO A 623 11.92 30.30 -1.94
C PRO A 623 11.33 30.00 -3.32
N ALA A 624 12.13 30.27 -4.36
CA ALA A 624 11.79 30.16 -5.77
C ALA A 624 11.37 28.74 -6.16
N ALA A 625 10.21 28.65 -6.81
CA ALA A 625 9.75 27.46 -7.51
C ALA A 625 10.53 27.29 -8.83
N ASP A 626 10.96 26.06 -9.07
CA ASP A 626 11.64 25.62 -10.28
C ASP A 626 10.85 25.92 -11.55
N ALA A 627 11.59 26.39 -12.55
CA ALA A 627 11.12 26.82 -13.86
C ALA A 627 10.45 25.66 -14.65
N PRO A 628 9.41 25.95 -15.46
CA PRO A 628 8.84 24.96 -16.37
C PRO A 628 9.84 24.65 -17.48
N ALA A 629 10.04 23.35 -17.74
CA ALA A 629 10.88 22.84 -18.81
C ALA A 629 10.50 23.45 -20.17
N GLN A 630 11.51 23.98 -20.86
CA GLN A 630 11.39 24.57 -22.19
C GLN A 630 10.88 23.53 -23.21
N VAL A 631 9.68 23.76 -23.72
CA VAL A 631 9.19 23.11 -24.94
C VAL A 631 10.08 23.57 -26.10
N SER A 632 10.87 22.65 -26.65
CA SER A 632 11.70 22.90 -27.83
C SER A 632 10.79 23.12 -29.04
N VAL A 633 10.72 24.37 -29.50
CA VAL A 633 10.02 24.77 -30.73
C VAL A 633 10.93 24.47 -31.91
N PHE A 634 10.52 23.55 -32.78
CA PHE A 634 11.20 23.28 -34.05
C PHE A 634 11.10 24.50 -34.99
N PRO A 635 12.18 24.87 -35.70
CA PRO A 635 12.12 25.96 -36.67
C PRO A 635 11.33 25.54 -37.91
N ALA A 636 10.40 26.40 -38.35
CA ALA A 636 9.61 26.20 -39.56
C ALA A 636 10.52 26.06 -40.79
N ALA A 637 10.26 25.03 -41.61
CA ALA A 637 10.97 24.76 -42.85
C ALA A 637 10.75 25.90 -43.85
N ARG A 638 11.84 26.45 -44.39
CA ARG A 638 11.83 27.42 -45.49
C ARG A 638 11.41 26.73 -46.79
N ALA A 639 10.33 27.19 -47.40
CA ALA A 639 9.96 26.83 -48.77
C ALA A 639 11.07 27.24 -49.75
N ARG A 640 11.68 26.26 -50.43
CA ARG A 640 12.57 26.52 -51.57
C ARG A 640 11.83 26.13 -52.86
N GLY A 641 11.47 27.13 -53.65
CA GLY A 641 10.89 26.95 -54.98
C GLY A 641 11.89 26.30 -55.94
N ALA A 642 11.39 25.41 -56.79
CA ALA A 642 12.18 24.72 -57.81
C ALA A 642 12.58 25.67 -58.95
N ILE A 643 13.87 25.70 -59.27
CA ILE A 643 14.42 26.31 -60.50
C ILE A 643 14.63 25.17 -61.50
N ARG A 644 14.13 25.31 -62.73
CA ARG A 644 14.30 24.33 -63.82
C ARG A 644 15.76 24.33 -64.30
N SER A 645 16.42 23.17 -64.26
CA SER A 645 17.67 22.92 -65.00
C SER A 645 17.37 22.23 -66.34
N ALA A 646 18.01 22.72 -67.40
CA ALA A 646 17.87 22.22 -68.76
C ALA A 646 18.50 20.83 -68.93
N MET A 647 17.83 19.97 -69.72
CA MET A 647 18.32 18.65 -70.16
C MET A 647 19.62 18.77 -70.98
N PRO A 648 20.63 17.91 -70.77
CA PRO A 648 21.71 17.74 -71.72
C PRO A 648 21.26 16.81 -72.86
N LEU A 649 21.30 17.33 -74.10
CA LEU A 649 21.09 16.55 -75.32
C LEU A 649 22.29 15.62 -75.58
N ARG A 650 21.95 14.37 -75.94
CA ARG A 650 22.85 13.30 -76.43
C ARG A 650 23.72 13.79 -77.60
N LYS A 651 25.03 13.53 -77.56
CA LYS A 651 25.88 13.47 -78.77
C LYS A 651 25.87 12.04 -79.34
N PRO A 652 25.95 11.87 -80.68
CA PRO A 652 25.81 10.58 -81.34
C PRO A 652 27.11 9.73 -81.28
N GLU A 653 26.94 8.41 -81.39
CA GLU A 653 27.99 7.39 -81.43
C GLU A 653 28.75 7.35 -82.78
N GLY A 654 30.03 6.98 -82.76
CA GLY A 654 30.73 6.35 -83.89
C GLY A 654 31.91 7.09 -84.52
N ALA A 655 33.13 6.79 -84.05
CA ALA A 655 34.36 6.58 -84.84
C ALA A 655 35.38 5.83 -83.97
#